data_AF-A0A226DX71-F1
#
_entry.id   AF-A0A226DX71-F1
#
_cell.length_a   1.000
_cell.length_b   1.000
_cell.length_c   1.000
_cell.angle_alpha   90.00
_cell.angle_beta   90.00
_cell.angle_gamma   90.00
#
_symmetry.space_group_name_H-M   'P 1'
#
loop_
_entity.id
_entity.type
_entity.pdbx_description
1 polymer ?
#
loop_
_entity_poly.entity_id
_entity_poly.type
_entity_poly.pdbx_seq_one_letter_code
_entity_poly.pdbx_strand_id
1 'polypeptide(L)'
;MLILRGLGLLIFLIFTFPSLVAPLKFSNISFIHTLLKHLDPDCKIIIVHHSLKSEHFSSIYHKNGIYIYNFPQLNSSWTLHRAPYNLPNSQGILATPVSALFPCFIGILITQSSDFNWKSTNEFSPDEFELLSKHQVQIIQGLQYSKYPAMSYVNQKSILMNSLLLRVQLNFTRIMVANLENVVIFKFYVFLIIRPTIDTWYRTQWADSRSVSLVQPAKAIHVLNNHSRFPSFLDPPTDLSLISWNKMSLNLLGFYNQKESCRADEMGPFRLIREGKYRPRATLFFTLVCLGNFTYGKAEADSGVDRFRRRRGKESKTYSEFVNADSSREEGFTLSPYYTTNTLGYSFVTCYSKQTFSFGVLLKPFEVEVWIVLLTCAVTMLVSVALISGKKLYWSWFEAISLAQLFVISTLLERPTQVPHKLEMKAEFRVLISCFTLVSIILSNLYLGLSITSISAPLESKSITQFAHLAKPGCSWGNVTCYLQRLGGLDHYIQSINYHVKVFRERLIQDDAFWKEVYESFGEVFPSDRNKTWETVLRNSIRRVDIDSDFILLPYSIEQIFSTHVLDVQDFYARLRFHNNKTATNVLKKCKPTCKRIDQTDVANLQLLDLLDPWHIPHPMVGKPSNIIQLENEWDIEHLLVQCGKTALILREDETEWEIRYFDKNYPWLKLFRAESPILKTGIGWSFASDKISITWKIFGRLLVAGIVQLLETWPHMVTPKRENITKKVHSLVSRNALPDKVKSITINGSLQSIFWIYLALVIGVSLEFIVFEQNVIKRMWTNFNTIRKSWKIKWYFFRVYVCLRVYWTFEYICKKKTIKIS
;
A
#
# COMPACT_ATOMS: atom_id res chain seq x y z
N MET A 1 9.79 -30.60 23.58
CA MET A 1 9.58 -29.85 24.85
C MET A 1 9.58 -28.32 24.62
N LEU A 2 8.90 -27.83 23.57
CA LEU A 2 8.70 -26.39 23.28
C LEU A 2 7.30 -26.10 22.72
N ILE A 3 6.36 -27.04 22.88
CA ILE A 3 4.95 -26.95 22.45
C ILE A 3 3.98 -26.95 23.65
N LEU A 4 4.49 -27.08 24.89
CA LEU A 4 3.66 -27.11 26.10
C LEU A 4 3.54 -25.76 26.85
N ARG A 5 3.98 -24.64 26.26
CA ARG A 5 3.85 -23.30 26.87
C ARG A 5 2.86 -22.36 26.17
N GLY A 6 2.17 -22.82 25.12
CA GLY A 6 1.28 -21.98 24.30
C GLY A 6 -0.21 -22.01 24.66
N LEU A 7 -0.66 -22.87 25.58
CA LEU A 7 -2.09 -23.08 25.82
C LEU A 7 -2.69 -22.31 27.01
N GLY A 8 -1.90 -21.48 27.71
CA GLY A 8 -2.32 -20.83 28.96
C GLY A 8 -2.91 -19.43 28.84
N LEU A 9 -3.02 -18.85 27.64
CA LEU A 9 -3.32 -17.42 27.46
C LEU A 9 -4.61 -17.12 26.66
N LEU A 10 -5.40 -18.13 26.33
CA LEU A 10 -6.62 -18.00 25.51
C LEU A 10 -7.95 -18.10 26.28
N ILE A 11 -7.93 -18.09 27.62
CA ILE A 11 -9.13 -18.27 28.46
C ILE A 11 -9.39 -17.05 29.39
N PHE A 12 -8.84 -15.88 29.05
CA PHE A 12 -9.02 -14.66 29.87
C PHE A 12 -9.60 -13.44 29.13
N LEU A 13 -10.08 -13.62 27.89
CA LEU A 13 -10.64 -12.51 27.07
C LEU A 13 -12.02 -12.81 26.49
N ILE A 14 -12.86 -13.51 27.25
CA ILE A 14 -14.30 -13.60 26.97
C ILE A 14 -15.02 -13.44 28.30
N PHE A 15 -15.29 -12.20 28.70
CA PHE A 15 -16.39 -11.75 29.56
C PHE A 15 -16.12 -10.30 29.96
N THR A 16 -16.78 -9.35 29.29
CA THR A 16 -17.39 -8.13 29.88
C THR A 16 -17.81 -7.15 28.77
N PHE A 17 -19.10 -7.17 28.46
CA PHE A 17 -19.94 -6.00 28.18
C PHE A 17 -21.17 -6.20 29.07
N PRO A 18 -21.86 -5.16 29.58
CA PRO A 18 -22.62 -4.25 28.71
C PRO A 18 -22.90 -2.82 29.23
N SER A 19 -23.68 -2.08 28.43
CA SER A 19 -24.50 -0.86 28.70
C SER A 19 -23.77 0.49 28.53
N LEU A 20 -24.33 1.56 27.93
CA LEU A 20 -25.71 2.04 27.85
C LEU A 20 -26.04 2.88 26.58
N VAL A 21 -27.32 2.87 26.23
CA VAL A 21 -28.10 3.71 25.29
C VAL A 21 -28.21 5.15 25.85
N ALA A 22 -28.18 6.26 25.08
CA ALA A 22 -29.34 6.88 24.42
C ALA A 22 -28.97 8.23 23.73
N PRO A 23 -29.86 8.80 22.87
CA PRO A 23 -29.54 9.81 21.85
C PRO A 23 -30.02 11.24 22.22
N LEU A 24 -29.51 12.28 21.53
CA LEU A 24 -30.20 13.56 21.28
C LEU A 24 -29.51 14.27 20.09
N LYS A 25 -30.17 14.53 18.95
CA LYS A 25 -31.21 15.54 18.58
C LYS A 25 -30.64 16.93 18.24
N PHE A 26 -31.08 17.41 17.07
CA PHE A 26 -30.84 18.68 16.39
C PHE A 26 -30.77 19.93 17.27
N SER A 27 -29.92 20.89 16.88
CA SER A 27 -30.33 22.30 16.78
C SER A 27 -29.34 23.19 16.02
N ASN A 28 -29.90 24.07 15.18
CA ASN A 28 -29.43 25.40 14.81
C ASN A 28 -28.10 25.53 14.06
N ILE A 29 -28.22 25.45 12.72
CA ILE A 29 -27.33 26.17 11.80
C ILE A 29 -27.48 27.67 12.11
N SER A 30 -26.50 28.17 12.86
CA SER A 30 -26.39 29.54 13.33
C SER A 30 -26.25 30.51 12.15
N PHE A 31 -27.00 31.61 12.19
CA PHE A 31 -26.85 32.81 11.35
C PHE A 31 -25.38 33.25 11.18
N ILE A 32 -24.52 32.96 12.17
CA ILE A 32 -23.07 33.20 12.14
C ILE A 32 -22.39 32.37 11.04
N HIS A 33 -22.81 31.13 10.79
CA HIS A 33 -22.19 30.28 9.76
C HIS A 33 -22.47 30.82 8.34
N THR A 34 -23.66 31.39 8.12
CA THR A 34 -24.03 32.03 6.84
C THR A 34 -23.34 33.39 6.68
N LEU A 35 -23.24 34.19 7.75
CA LEU A 35 -22.53 35.48 7.72
C LEU A 35 -21.01 35.29 7.48
N LEU A 36 -20.40 34.28 8.10
CA LEU A 36 -18.97 34.00 7.99
C LEU A 36 -18.57 33.29 6.69
N LYS A 37 -19.50 32.59 6.01
CA LYS A 37 -19.23 31.90 4.74
C LYS A 37 -18.94 32.88 3.58
N HIS A 38 -19.32 34.15 3.72
CA HIS A 38 -19.20 35.19 2.69
C HIS A 38 -18.16 36.26 3.00
N LEU A 39 -17.37 36.12 4.08
CA LEU A 39 -16.30 37.06 4.41
C LEU A 39 -14.96 36.58 3.82
N ASP A 40 -14.26 37.51 3.19
CA ASP A 40 -12.94 37.32 2.58
C ASP A 40 -11.92 36.85 3.63
N PRO A 41 -11.09 35.82 3.35
CA PRO A 41 -10.05 35.34 4.28
C PRO A 41 -9.00 36.39 4.67
N ASP A 42 -8.83 37.48 3.90
CA ASP A 42 -7.94 38.59 4.23
C ASP A 42 -8.58 39.63 5.16
N CYS A 43 -9.89 39.51 5.39
CA CYS A 43 -10.60 40.32 6.36
C CYS A 43 -10.40 39.76 7.77
N LYS A 44 -9.95 40.63 8.69
CA LYS A 44 -9.88 40.38 10.12
C LYS A 44 -11.17 40.85 10.78
N ILE A 45 -11.82 39.98 11.55
CA ILE A 45 -13.08 40.26 12.23
C ILE A 45 -12.78 40.48 13.70
N ILE A 46 -13.01 41.70 14.18
CA ILE A 46 -12.91 42.00 15.61
C ILE A 46 -14.33 41.98 16.18
N ILE A 47 -14.65 40.93 16.94
CA ILE A 47 -15.91 40.79 17.64
C ILE A 47 -15.73 41.38 19.03
N VAL A 48 -16.38 42.50 19.28
CA VAL A 48 -16.34 43.17 20.58
C VAL A 48 -17.61 42.84 21.33
N HIS A 49 -17.49 42.06 22.40
CA HIS A 49 -18.59 41.60 23.22
C HIS A 49 -18.59 42.33 24.57
N HIS A 50 -19.76 42.70 25.08
CA HIS A 50 -19.91 43.26 26.42
C HIS A 50 -20.83 42.37 27.25
N SER A 51 -20.25 41.65 28.22
CA SER A 51 -20.97 40.81 29.19
C SER A 51 -20.81 41.36 30.60
N LEU A 52 -21.85 41.20 31.42
CA LEU A 52 -21.84 41.55 32.84
C LEU A 52 -21.12 40.48 33.67
N LYS A 53 -20.13 40.93 34.46
CA LYS A 53 -19.35 40.20 35.48
C LYS A 53 -18.53 39.01 34.97
N SER A 54 -17.30 39.29 34.58
CA SER A 54 -16.18 38.32 34.63
C SER A 54 -14.93 39.06 35.08
N GLU A 55 -14.46 38.83 36.30
CA GLU A 55 -13.32 39.53 36.90
C GLU A 55 -11.95 38.94 36.53
N HIS A 56 -11.88 38.04 35.55
CA HIS A 56 -10.60 37.50 35.08
C HIS A 56 -10.44 37.69 33.57
N PHE A 57 -9.51 38.55 33.21
CA PHE A 57 -8.96 38.67 31.87
C PHE A 57 -8.00 37.50 31.64
N SER A 58 -8.31 36.59 30.72
CA SER A 58 -7.28 35.75 30.12
C SER A 58 -7.70 35.19 28.77
N SER A 59 -6.81 35.40 27.80
CA SER A 59 -6.78 34.95 26.41
C SER A 59 -7.65 35.71 25.39
N ILE A 60 -6.96 36.51 24.57
CA ILE A 60 -7.37 36.79 23.19
C ILE A 60 -7.37 35.44 22.47
N TYR A 61 -8.54 34.92 22.11
CA TYR A 61 -8.61 33.70 21.31
C TYR A 61 -8.29 34.06 19.85
N HIS A 62 -7.02 33.93 19.45
CA HIS A 62 -6.59 34.19 18.09
C HIS A 62 -6.63 32.90 17.27
N LYS A 63 -7.63 32.76 16.41
CA LYS A 63 -7.65 31.72 15.37
C LYS A 63 -8.31 32.29 14.11
N ASN A 64 -7.55 32.33 13.01
CA ASN A 64 -8.00 32.73 11.67
C ASN A 64 -8.46 34.20 11.54
N GLY A 65 -7.71 35.17 12.09
CA GLY A 65 -7.99 36.60 11.90
C GLY A 65 -9.23 37.12 12.64
N ILE A 66 -9.83 36.30 13.51
CA ILE A 66 -10.91 36.71 14.40
C ILE A 66 -10.31 37.11 15.76
N TYR A 67 -10.59 38.33 16.20
CA TYR A 67 -10.20 38.84 17.50
C TYR A 67 -11.46 39.06 18.34
N ILE A 68 -11.60 38.36 19.45
CA ILE A 68 -12.73 38.57 20.36
C ILE A 68 -12.26 39.47 21.49
N TYR A 69 -12.86 40.65 21.62
CA TYR A 69 -12.53 41.64 22.63
C TYR A 69 -13.67 41.76 23.64
N ASN A 70 -13.35 41.67 24.93
CA ASN A 70 -14.27 42.01 26.01
C ASN A 70 -13.84 43.35 26.60
N PHE A 71 -14.73 44.35 26.56
CA PHE A 71 -14.46 45.63 27.23
C PHE A 71 -14.34 45.45 28.75
N PRO A 72 -13.43 46.18 29.43
CA PRO A 72 -13.46 46.27 30.88
C PRO A 72 -14.82 46.82 31.33
N GLN A 73 -15.27 46.36 32.49
CA GLN A 73 -16.49 46.85 33.11
C GLN A 73 -16.39 48.37 33.24
N LEU A 74 -17.32 49.11 32.61
CA LEU A 74 -17.43 50.55 32.82
C LEU A 74 -17.68 50.76 34.31
N ASN A 75 -16.66 51.22 35.03
CA ASN A 75 -16.80 51.51 36.44
C ASN A 75 -17.87 52.60 36.56
N SER A 76 -18.95 52.33 37.29
CA SER A 76 -20.04 53.29 37.46
C SER A 76 -19.56 54.65 37.99
N SER A 77 -18.42 54.70 38.68
CA SER A 77 -17.75 55.94 39.10
C SER A 77 -17.31 56.85 37.94
N TRP A 78 -17.09 56.31 36.74
CA TRP A 78 -16.74 57.08 35.53
C TRP A 78 -17.93 57.86 34.96
N THR A 79 -19.16 57.47 35.33
CA THR A 79 -20.36 58.28 35.05
C THR A 79 -20.57 59.40 36.06
N LEU A 80 -19.90 59.34 37.22
CA LEU A 80 -19.95 60.38 38.26
C LEU A 80 -18.86 61.44 38.13
N HIS A 81 -17.72 61.15 37.50
CA HIS A 81 -16.75 62.20 37.16
C HIS A 81 -17.27 63.02 35.99
N ARG A 82 -17.67 64.27 36.29
CA ARG A 82 -18.22 65.30 35.39
C ARG A 82 -17.81 65.04 33.94
N ALA A 83 -18.74 64.54 33.13
CA ALA A 83 -18.61 64.65 31.68
C ALA A 83 -18.27 66.13 31.38
N PRO A 84 -17.20 66.45 30.64
CA PRO A 84 -16.76 67.83 30.41
C PRO A 84 -17.75 68.66 29.56
N TYR A 85 -18.94 68.14 29.33
CA TYR A 85 -20.03 68.79 28.61
C TYR A 85 -21.27 68.75 29.49
N ASN A 86 -21.80 69.94 29.83
CA ASN A 86 -23.14 70.09 30.40
C ASN A 86 -24.16 69.57 29.38
N LEU A 87 -24.45 68.27 29.42
CA LEU A 87 -25.46 67.66 28.57
C LEU A 87 -26.84 68.06 29.12
N PRO A 88 -27.69 68.75 28.33
CA PRO A 88 -29.05 69.07 28.75
C PRO A 88 -29.83 67.77 29.00
N ASN A 89 -30.80 67.79 29.93
CA ASN A 89 -31.67 66.70 30.44
C ASN A 89 -32.48 65.90 29.37
N SER A 90 -31.90 65.57 28.22
CA SER A 90 -32.55 64.78 27.17
C SER A 90 -32.26 63.30 27.37
N GLN A 91 -33.33 62.51 27.45
CA GLN A 91 -33.30 61.05 27.45
C GLN A 91 -32.66 60.54 26.14
N GLY A 92 -31.48 59.93 26.23
CA GLY A 92 -30.80 59.32 25.09
C GLY A 92 -31.43 57.98 24.69
N ILE A 93 -31.09 57.48 23.48
CA ILE A 93 -31.64 56.23 22.89
C ILE A 93 -31.57 55.02 23.84
N LEU A 94 -30.59 54.95 24.73
CA LEU A 94 -30.40 53.84 25.69
C LEU A 94 -30.39 54.29 27.16
N ALA A 95 -30.52 55.59 27.43
CA ALA A 95 -30.39 56.16 28.76
C ALA A 95 -31.75 56.35 29.44
N THR A 96 -32.40 55.26 29.84
CA THR A 96 -33.36 55.31 30.96
C THR A 96 -32.61 54.98 32.25
N PRO A 97 -32.71 55.80 33.32
CA PRO A 97 -32.01 55.58 34.56
C PRO A 97 -32.72 54.45 35.33
N VAL A 98 -32.44 53.21 34.96
CA VAL A 98 -32.78 52.05 35.77
C VAL A 98 -31.46 51.39 36.11
N SER A 99 -31.14 51.38 37.40
CA SER A 99 -29.89 50.89 38.00
C SER A 99 -29.68 49.38 37.89
N ALA A 100 -30.27 48.71 36.90
CA ALA A 100 -30.18 47.27 36.72
C ALA A 100 -30.11 46.86 35.24
N LEU A 101 -29.04 46.14 34.92
CA LEU A 101 -28.76 45.37 33.69
C LEU A 101 -28.61 46.17 32.38
N PHE A 102 -27.35 46.36 31.97
CA PHE A 102 -26.98 46.77 30.62
C PHE A 102 -27.46 45.74 29.58
N PRO A 103 -28.01 46.16 28.42
CA PRO A 103 -28.30 45.24 27.31
C PRO A 103 -26.99 44.65 26.75
N CYS A 104 -26.99 43.35 26.45
CA CYS A 104 -25.86 42.70 25.77
C CYS A 104 -25.65 43.32 24.38
N PHE A 105 -24.48 43.91 24.16
CA PHE A 105 -24.09 44.47 22.86
C PHE A 105 -22.95 43.63 22.26
N ILE A 106 -23.04 43.41 20.94
CA ILE A 106 -21.98 42.74 20.16
C ILE A 106 -21.63 43.64 18.98
N GLY A 107 -20.53 44.39 19.09
CA GLY A 107 -19.97 45.14 17.98
C GLY A 107 -19.16 44.21 17.09
N ILE A 108 -19.45 44.16 15.78
CA ILE A 108 -18.66 43.36 14.84
C ILE A 108 -17.91 44.33 13.93
N LEU A 109 -16.64 44.55 14.24
CA LEU A 109 -15.76 45.37 13.43
C LEU A 109 -15.11 44.49 12.37
N ILE A 110 -15.35 44.79 11.09
CA ILE A 110 -14.76 44.07 9.96
C ILE A 110 -13.66 44.97 9.38
N THR A 111 -12.42 44.46 9.36
CA THR A 111 -11.22 45.17 8.90
C THR A 111 -10.47 44.34 7.87
N GLN A 112 -9.65 44.93 7.02
CA GLN A 112 -8.77 44.22 6.08
C GLN A 112 -7.34 44.16 6.61
N SER A 113 -6.56 43.15 6.20
CA SER A 113 -5.13 43.09 6.55
C SER A 113 -4.33 44.29 6.02
N SER A 114 -4.74 44.87 4.89
CA SER A 114 -4.19 46.11 4.32
C SER A 114 -4.47 47.37 5.15
N ASP A 115 -5.45 47.34 6.04
CA ASP A 115 -5.71 48.42 6.99
C ASP A 115 -4.60 48.52 8.06
N PHE A 116 -3.77 47.46 8.20
CA PHE A 116 -2.65 47.35 9.14
C PHE A 116 -1.32 47.23 8.40
N ASN A 117 -0.81 48.35 7.88
CA ASN A 117 0.33 48.31 6.96
C ASN A 117 1.71 48.50 7.64
N TRP A 118 2.09 47.55 8.52
CA TRP A 118 3.47 47.34 8.98
C TRP A 118 3.81 45.83 9.02
N LYS A 119 5.11 45.51 8.90
CA LYS A 119 5.66 44.15 8.87
C LYS A 119 5.27 43.33 10.12
N SER A 120 4.63 42.19 9.84
CA SER A 120 4.14 41.17 10.75
C SER A 120 2.89 41.56 11.55
N THR A 121 1.81 40.91 11.17
CA THR A 121 0.41 41.05 11.59
C THR A 121 0.11 40.53 13.00
N ASN A 122 1.12 40.29 13.84
CA ASN A 122 0.95 39.40 14.98
C ASN A 122 0.68 40.05 16.34
N GLU A 123 0.89 41.35 16.56
CA GLU A 123 0.46 41.96 17.84
C GLU A 123 0.27 43.48 17.70
N PHE A 124 -0.89 43.99 18.10
CA PHE A 124 -1.08 45.42 18.42
C PHE A 124 -0.27 45.73 19.68
N SER A 125 0.34 46.92 19.77
CA SER A 125 0.92 47.31 21.06
C SER A 125 -0.19 47.52 22.10
N PRO A 126 0.07 47.28 23.40
CA PRO A 126 -0.92 47.54 24.46
C PRO A 126 -1.49 48.96 24.42
N ASP A 127 -0.67 49.96 24.06
CA ASP A 127 -1.09 51.37 24.01
C ASP A 127 -2.00 51.67 22.81
N GLU A 128 -1.71 51.08 21.65
CA GLU A 128 -2.58 51.16 20.46
C GLU A 128 -3.94 50.52 20.75
N PHE A 129 -3.90 49.42 21.50
CA PHE A 129 -5.09 48.70 21.91
C PHE A 129 -5.92 49.48 22.94
N GLU A 130 -5.27 50.13 23.91
CA GLU A 130 -5.93 51.02 24.87
C GLU A 130 -6.57 52.22 24.18
N LEU A 131 -5.88 52.84 23.22
CA LEU A 131 -6.40 54.00 22.48
C LEU A 131 -7.62 53.62 21.62
N LEU A 132 -7.55 52.50 20.90
CA LEU A 132 -8.68 51.97 20.12
C LEU A 132 -9.88 51.69 21.05
N SER A 133 -9.62 51.09 22.21
CA SER A 133 -10.65 50.76 23.19
C SER A 133 -11.32 52.01 23.77
N LYS A 134 -10.53 53.01 24.19
CA LYS A 134 -11.03 54.30 24.70
C LYS A 134 -11.90 55.01 23.68
N HIS A 135 -11.52 54.98 22.41
CA HIS A 135 -12.28 55.60 21.33
C HIS A 135 -13.59 54.87 21.05
N GLN A 136 -13.58 53.53 21.03
CA GLN A 136 -14.80 52.74 20.85
C GLN A 136 -15.79 52.95 22.01
N VAL A 137 -15.30 53.07 23.25
CA VAL A 137 -16.11 53.43 24.42
C VAL A 137 -16.77 54.81 24.25
N GLN A 138 -16.02 55.83 23.82
CA GLN A 138 -16.56 57.17 23.57
C GLN A 138 -17.68 57.18 22.53
N ILE A 139 -17.56 56.37 21.48
CA ILE A 139 -18.60 56.29 20.44
C ILE A 139 -19.84 55.57 20.97
N ILE A 140 -19.67 54.50 21.74
CA ILE A 140 -20.79 53.80 22.39
C ILE A 140 -21.51 54.74 23.36
N GLN A 141 -20.77 55.52 24.14
CA GLN A 141 -21.34 56.57 25.00
C GLN A 141 -22.10 57.61 24.17
N GLY A 142 -21.51 58.10 23.08
CA GLY A 142 -22.17 59.02 22.15
C GLY A 142 -23.51 58.49 21.62
N LEU A 143 -23.59 57.19 21.30
CA LEU A 143 -24.84 56.54 20.86
C LEU A 143 -25.84 56.39 22.01
N GLN A 144 -25.38 55.97 23.19
CA GLN A 144 -26.23 55.82 24.37
C GLN A 144 -26.94 57.13 24.73
N TYR A 145 -26.24 58.25 24.58
CA TYR A 145 -26.73 59.58 24.91
C TYR A 145 -27.21 60.40 23.69
N SER A 146 -27.15 59.85 22.48
CA SER A 146 -27.69 60.52 21.29
C SER A 146 -29.20 60.72 21.42
N LYS A 147 -29.71 61.88 20.98
CA LYS A 147 -31.15 62.17 21.01
C LYS A 147 -31.87 61.32 19.97
N TYR A 148 -33.00 60.73 20.35
CA TYR A 148 -33.84 59.98 19.41
C TYR A 148 -34.24 60.89 18.24
N PRO A 149 -34.12 60.46 16.97
CA PRO A 149 -34.75 61.18 15.87
C PRO A 149 -36.27 61.14 16.11
N ALA A 150 -36.86 62.31 16.32
CA ALA A 150 -38.21 62.53 16.81
C ALA A 150 -39.27 61.51 16.32
N MET A 151 -39.61 60.53 17.17
CA MET A 151 -40.93 59.90 17.12
C MET A 151 -41.88 60.81 17.88
N SER A 152 -42.58 61.70 17.18
CA SER A 152 -43.57 62.58 17.80
C SER A 152 -44.89 61.90 18.19
N TYR A 153 -45.07 60.58 17.98
CA TYR A 153 -46.40 59.97 18.09
C TYR A 153 -46.53 58.56 18.68
N VAL A 154 -45.52 58.01 19.37
CA VAL A 154 -45.70 56.70 20.03
C VAL A 154 -45.31 56.77 21.51
N ASN A 155 -46.31 56.90 22.37
CA ASN A 155 -46.19 57.01 23.83
C ASN A 155 -45.83 55.67 24.52
N GLN A 156 -45.21 54.73 23.82
CA GLN A 156 -44.75 53.47 24.42
C GLN A 156 -43.29 53.62 24.82
N LYS A 157 -43.05 53.65 26.14
CA LYS A 157 -41.74 53.38 26.74
C LYS A 157 -41.29 51.97 26.33
N SER A 158 -40.65 51.84 25.17
CA SER A 158 -40.11 50.56 24.72
C SER A 158 -38.86 50.23 25.55
N ILE A 159 -39.00 49.25 26.43
CA ILE A 159 -37.90 48.70 27.22
C ILE A 159 -36.97 47.94 26.25
N LEU A 160 -35.80 48.51 25.96
CA LEU A 160 -34.80 47.97 25.01
C LEU A 160 -34.01 46.75 25.54
N MET A 161 -34.49 46.06 26.58
CA MET A 161 -33.68 45.10 27.33
C MET A 161 -33.25 43.84 26.55
N ASN A 162 -33.80 43.57 25.36
CA ASN A 162 -33.49 42.37 24.56
C ASN A 162 -33.15 42.68 23.09
N SER A 163 -32.49 43.81 22.80
CA SER A 163 -32.06 44.12 21.43
C SER A 163 -30.57 43.83 21.22
N LEU A 164 -30.25 43.05 20.17
CA LEU A 164 -28.87 42.85 19.72
C LEU A 164 -28.50 44.01 18.80
N LEU A 165 -27.56 44.84 19.25
CA LEU A 165 -27.00 45.92 18.44
C LEU A 165 -25.80 45.37 17.66
N LEU A 166 -25.97 45.17 16.35
CA LEU A 166 -24.92 44.77 15.43
C LEU A 166 -24.40 46.00 14.69
N ARG A 167 -23.17 46.41 14.99
CA ARG A 167 -22.50 47.52 14.30
C ARG A 167 -21.59 46.98 13.22
N VAL A 168 -21.69 47.51 12.00
CA VAL A 168 -20.74 47.23 10.92
C VAL A 168 -20.06 48.55 10.55
N GLN A 169 -18.74 48.63 10.78
CA GLN A 169 -17.93 49.80 10.43
C GLN A 169 -17.23 49.51 9.10
N LEU A 170 -17.28 50.46 8.17
CA LEU A 170 -16.75 50.29 6.82
C LEU A 170 -15.89 51.50 6.44
N ASN A 171 -14.90 51.27 5.58
CA ASN A 171 -14.08 52.29 4.90
C ASN A 171 -13.23 53.16 5.87
N PHE A 172 -12.23 52.52 6.47
CA PHE A 172 -11.25 53.13 7.35
C PHE A 172 -10.34 54.08 6.56
N THR A 173 -10.13 55.31 7.05
CA THR A 173 -9.08 56.20 6.51
C THR A 173 -8.09 56.50 7.63
N ARG A 174 -6.83 56.10 7.42
CA ARG A 174 -5.65 56.16 8.29
C ARG A 174 -5.55 57.40 9.20
N ILE A 175 -5.04 57.24 10.42
CA ILE A 175 -3.80 57.84 10.99
C ILE A 175 -3.69 57.43 12.47
N MET A 176 -2.68 56.63 12.81
CA MET A 176 -2.13 56.56 14.17
C MET A 176 -0.68 57.02 14.07
N VAL A 177 -0.45 58.31 14.32
CA VAL A 177 0.85 58.85 14.74
C VAL A 177 0.63 59.36 16.15
N ALA A 178 1.47 58.92 17.07
CA ALA A 178 1.40 59.17 18.50
C ALA A 178 1.74 60.63 18.87
N ASN A 179 0.99 61.61 18.36
CA ASN A 179 0.97 62.97 18.89
C ASN A 179 -0.48 63.46 19.06
N LEU A 180 -0.73 63.96 20.26
CA LEU A 180 -2.01 64.11 20.98
C LEU A 180 -3.14 64.95 20.33
N GLU A 181 -3.03 65.40 19.09
CA GLU A 181 -4.00 66.38 18.52
C GLU A 181 -4.79 65.93 17.29
N ASN A 182 -4.55 64.74 16.72
CA ASN A 182 -5.35 64.25 15.59
C ASN A 182 -6.04 62.93 15.92
N VAL A 183 -7.29 63.00 16.38
CA VAL A 183 -8.15 61.83 16.63
C VAL A 183 -8.72 61.30 15.31
N VAL A 184 -8.63 59.98 15.14
CA VAL A 184 -9.13 59.16 14.01
C VAL A 184 -10.57 59.52 13.64
N ILE A 185 -10.86 59.65 12.34
CA ILE A 185 -12.21 59.96 11.82
C ILE A 185 -12.69 58.79 10.95
N PHE A 186 -13.69 58.05 11.42
CA PHE A 186 -14.43 57.15 10.54
C PHE A 186 -15.44 57.97 9.73
N LYS A 187 -15.61 57.67 8.44
CA LYS A 187 -16.52 58.45 7.56
C LYS A 187 -17.99 58.14 7.79
N PHE A 188 -18.36 56.90 8.15
CA PHE A 188 -19.75 56.50 8.37
C PHE A 188 -19.84 55.19 9.16
N TYR A 189 -20.94 55.01 9.90
CA TYR A 189 -21.30 53.73 10.51
C TYR A 189 -22.75 53.38 10.24
N VAL A 190 -23.01 52.09 10.16
CA VAL A 190 -24.37 51.55 10.10
C VAL A 190 -24.59 50.66 11.31
N PHE A 191 -25.72 50.87 11.98
CA PHE A 191 -26.16 50.10 13.13
C PHE A 191 -27.38 49.29 12.71
N LEU A 192 -27.34 47.99 12.93
CA LEU A 192 -28.49 47.12 12.85
C LEU A 192 -28.95 46.82 14.27
N ILE A 193 -30.16 47.25 14.62
CA ILE A 193 -30.80 46.87 15.88
C ILE A 193 -31.76 45.74 15.56
N ILE A 194 -31.38 44.53 15.96
CA ILE A 194 -32.20 43.33 15.83
C ILE A 194 -33.10 43.25 17.05
N ARG A 195 -34.42 43.30 16.82
CA ARG A 195 -35.44 43.02 17.83
C ARG A 195 -36.11 41.70 17.47
N PRO A 196 -36.70 40.97 18.44
CA PRO A 196 -37.34 39.68 18.19
C PRO A 196 -38.41 39.69 17.09
N THR A 197 -38.96 40.85 16.73
CA THR A 197 -40.06 40.99 15.76
C THR A 197 -39.80 41.94 14.60
N ILE A 198 -38.78 42.82 14.68
CA ILE A 198 -38.51 43.84 13.62
C ILE A 198 -37.01 44.17 13.59
N ASP A 199 -36.40 44.03 12.42
CA ASP A 199 -35.03 44.48 12.16
C ASP A 199 -35.03 45.93 11.67
N THR A 200 -34.35 46.82 12.41
CA THR A 200 -34.26 48.24 12.03
C THR A 200 -32.82 48.66 11.83
N TRP A 201 -32.53 49.23 10.65
CA TRP A 201 -31.21 49.74 10.29
C TRP A 201 -31.16 51.25 10.52
N TYR A 202 -30.05 51.73 11.08
CA TYR A 202 -29.81 53.14 11.35
C TYR A 202 -28.45 53.55 10.79
N ARG A 203 -28.36 54.78 10.27
CA ARG A 203 -27.12 55.39 9.79
C ARG A 203 -26.85 56.67 10.58
N THR A 204 -25.61 56.82 11.00
CA THR A 204 -25.12 58.03 11.66
C THR A 204 -24.00 58.64 10.83
N GLN A 205 -23.92 59.96 10.76
CA GLN A 205 -22.78 60.68 10.19
C GLN A 205 -21.96 61.31 11.31
N TRP A 206 -20.62 61.26 11.20
CA TRP A 206 -19.72 61.66 12.28
C TRP A 206 -19.75 63.16 12.61
N ALA A 207 -20.01 64.02 11.62
CA ALA A 207 -19.92 65.48 11.79
C ALA A 207 -21.03 66.07 12.69
N ASP A 208 -22.13 65.34 12.92
CA ASP A 208 -23.17 65.73 13.85
C ASP A 208 -23.72 64.48 14.54
N SER A 209 -23.00 64.01 15.56
CA SER A 209 -23.26 62.77 16.32
C SER A 209 -24.64 62.71 17.00
N ARG A 210 -25.46 63.76 16.84
CA ARG A 210 -26.82 63.86 17.34
C ARG A 210 -27.88 63.45 16.32
N SER A 211 -27.52 63.25 15.05
CA SER A 211 -28.48 62.83 14.01
C SER A 211 -28.32 61.36 13.62
N VAL A 212 -29.21 60.53 14.16
CA VAL A 212 -29.38 59.13 13.74
C VAL A 212 -30.54 59.09 12.73
N SER A 213 -30.34 58.52 11.55
CA SER A 213 -31.40 58.40 10.54
C SER A 213 -31.76 56.93 10.31
N LEU A 214 -33.05 56.61 10.25
CA LEU A 214 -33.52 55.26 9.92
C LEU A 214 -33.23 54.98 8.44
N VAL A 215 -32.64 53.82 8.15
CA VAL A 215 -32.34 53.35 6.80
C VAL A 215 -33.28 52.21 6.46
N GLN A 216 -33.96 52.29 5.33
CA GLN A 216 -34.75 51.16 4.84
C GLN A 216 -33.83 49.96 4.51
N PRO A 217 -34.21 48.71 4.85
CA PRO A 217 -33.36 47.53 4.63
C PRO A 217 -32.83 47.41 3.19
N ALA A 218 -33.67 47.69 2.18
CA ALA A 218 -33.26 47.68 0.77
C ALA A 218 -32.17 48.71 0.46
N LYS A 219 -32.18 49.88 1.13
CA LYS A 219 -31.18 50.94 0.96
C LYS A 219 -29.90 50.64 1.74
N ALA A 220 -30.00 49.96 2.89
CA ALA A 220 -28.85 49.45 3.62
C ALA A 220 -28.15 48.34 2.82
N ILE A 221 -28.91 47.39 2.28
CA ILE A 221 -28.43 46.34 1.36
C ILE A 221 -27.86 46.96 0.09
N HIS A 222 -28.50 48.00 -0.47
CA HIS A 222 -27.96 48.72 -1.62
C HIS A 222 -26.66 49.46 -1.31
N VAL A 223 -26.49 50.04 -0.12
CA VAL A 223 -25.22 50.67 0.31
C VAL A 223 -24.13 49.61 0.53
N LEU A 224 -24.48 48.43 1.06
CA LEU A 224 -23.56 47.29 1.18
C LEU A 224 -23.16 46.74 -0.21
N ASN A 225 -24.11 46.68 -1.15
CA ASN A 225 -23.90 46.19 -2.51
C ASN A 225 -23.21 47.23 -3.44
N ASN A 226 -23.44 48.53 -3.24
CA ASN A 226 -22.79 49.63 -3.97
C ASN A 226 -21.39 49.96 -3.43
N HIS A 227 -20.93 49.28 -2.37
CA HIS A 227 -19.52 49.28 -2.04
C HIS A 227 -18.81 48.55 -3.18
N SER A 228 -18.37 49.32 -4.19
CA SER A 228 -17.95 48.91 -5.54
C SER A 228 -16.75 47.96 -5.61
N ARG A 229 -16.34 47.39 -4.48
CA ARG A 229 -15.31 46.35 -4.39
C ARG A 229 -15.82 45.02 -3.83
N PHE A 230 -17.01 44.93 -3.26
CA PHE A 230 -17.53 43.66 -2.75
C PHE A 230 -17.66 42.56 -3.83
N PRO A 231 -18.15 42.88 -5.06
CA PRO A 231 -18.20 41.89 -6.14
C PRO A 231 -16.83 41.55 -6.74
N SER A 232 -15.80 42.37 -6.54
CA SER A 232 -14.42 42.05 -6.96
C SER A 232 -13.64 41.19 -5.95
N PHE A 233 -14.24 40.89 -4.78
CA PHE A 233 -13.69 39.98 -3.77
C PHE A 233 -14.30 38.57 -3.83
N LEU A 234 -15.37 38.36 -4.59
CA LEU A 234 -15.76 37.01 -5.00
C LEU A 234 -14.85 36.65 -6.18
N ASP A 235 -13.98 35.65 -6.00
CA ASP A 235 -13.18 35.12 -7.10
C ASP A 235 -14.10 34.92 -8.32
N PRO A 236 -13.78 35.51 -9.49
CA PRO A 236 -14.61 35.33 -10.66
C PRO A 236 -14.76 33.84 -10.91
N PRO A 237 -15.96 33.37 -11.30
CA PRO A 237 -16.20 31.95 -11.45
C PRO A 237 -15.14 31.35 -12.37
N THR A 238 -14.72 30.15 -12.00
CA THR A 238 -13.63 29.44 -12.65
C THR A 238 -14.14 28.38 -13.59
N ASP A 239 -13.32 28.09 -14.60
CA ASP A 239 -13.47 26.85 -15.34
C ASP A 239 -12.55 25.80 -14.73
N LEU A 240 -13.13 24.70 -14.25
CA LEU A 240 -12.36 23.55 -13.81
C LEU A 240 -12.11 22.61 -14.99
N SER A 241 -10.87 22.31 -15.32
CA SER A 241 -10.50 21.30 -16.30
C SER A 241 -9.86 20.12 -15.59
N LEU A 242 -10.53 18.97 -15.58
CA LEU A 242 -9.96 17.72 -15.10
C LEU A 242 -9.41 16.93 -16.28
N ILE A 243 -8.11 16.67 -16.23
CA ILE A 243 -7.35 15.90 -17.19
C ILE A 243 -6.86 14.65 -16.46
N SER A 244 -7.00 13.48 -17.07
CA SER A 244 -6.28 12.28 -16.61
C SER A 244 -5.43 11.74 -17.74
N TRP A 245 -4.19 11.39 -17.40
CA TRP A 245 -3.29 10.67 -18.30
C TRP A 245 -3.78 9.25 -18.60
N ASN A 246 -4.54 8.65 -17.68
CA ASN A 246 -5.20 7.39 -17.92
C ASN A 246 -6.63 7.62 -18.42
N LYS A 247 -6.84 7.46 -19.72
CA LYS A 247 -8.15 7.62 -20.37
C LYS A 247 -9.27 6.80 -19.71
N MET A 248 -8.94 5.69 -19.07
CA MET A 248 -9.91 4.80 -18.42
C MET A 248 -10.36 5.25 -17.02
N SER A 249 -9.63 6.17 -16.39
CA SER A 249 -9.82 6.50 -14.97
C SER A 249 -11.04 7.40 -14.69
N LEU A 250 -11.45 8.22 -15.68
CA LEU A 250 -12.54 9.18 -15.53
C LEU A 250 -13.85 8.72 -16.19
N ASN A 251 -13.80 8.14 -17.40
CA ASN A 251 -15.00 7.86 -18.21
C ASN A 251 -15.97 9.08 -18.30
N LEU A 252 -15.41 10.29 -18.30
CA LEU A 252 -16.12 11.55 -18.49
C LEU A 252 -15.51 12.25 -19.70
N LEU A 253 -16.36 12.62 -20.66
CA LEU A 253 -15.98 13.45 -21.78
C LEU A 253 -16.99 14.60 -21.90
N GLY A 254 -16.49 15.82 -22.06
CA GLY A 254 -17.29 17.00 -22.36
C GLY A 254 -17.34 18.04 -21.24
N PHE A 255 -18.31 18.94 -21.37
CA PHE A 255 -18.54 20.06 -20.46
C PHE A 255 -19.78 19.80 -19.62
N TYR A 256 -19.66 20.09 -18.33
CA TYR A 256 -20.69 19.91 -17.32
C TYR A 256 -20.91 21.26 -16.65
N ASN A 257 -22.12 21.77 -16.69
CA ASN A 257 -22.43 22.99 -15.95
C ASN A 257 -22.53 22.70 -14.44
N GLN A 258 -22.49 23.76 -13.62
CA GLN A 258 -22.59 23.63 -12.17
C GLN A 258 -23.87 22.89 -11.73
N LYS A 259 -25.00 23.18 -12.39
CA LYS A 259 -26.31 22.57 -12.07
C LYS A 259 -26.31 21.06 -12.28
N GLU A 260 -25.76 20.59 -13.39
CA GLU A 260 -25.61 19.16 -13.70
C GLU A 260 -24.67 18.48 -12.72
N SER A 261 -23.54 19.13 -12.42
CA SER A 261 -22.55 18.58 -11.51
C SER A 261 -23.09 18.46 -10.08
N CYS A 262 -23.82 19.47 -9.60
CA CYS A 262 -24.49 19.40 -8.30
C CYS A 262 -25.61 18.37 -8.27
N ARG A 263 -26.40 18.24 -9.34
CA ARG A 263 -27.40 17.17 -9.42
C ARG A 263 -26.75 15.78 -9.37
N ALA A 264 -25.59 15.60 -9.99
CA ALA A 264 -24.84 14.35 -9.91
C ALA A 264 -24.29 14.13 -8.49
N ASP A 265 -23.70 15.14 -7.87
CA ASP A 265 -23.20 15.10 -6.49
C ASP A 265 -24.31 14.74 -5.48
N GLU A 266 -25.51 15.32 -5.62
CA GLU A 266 -26.69 15.03 -4.81
C GLU A 266 -27.16 13.56 -4.90
N MET A 267 -26.90 12.87 -6.01
CA MET A 267 -27.21 11.43 -6.13
C MET A 267 -26.31 10.58 -5.21
N GLY A 268 -25.17 11.11 -4.79
CA GLY A 268 -24.16 10.44 -3.99
C GLY A 268 -23.20 9.58 -4.84
N PRO A 269 -21.94 9.43 -4.39
CA PRO A 269 -20.89 8.79 -5.18
C PRO A 269 -21.19 7.32 -5.49
N PHE A 270 -21.75 6.57 -4.54
CA PHE A 270 -22.04 5.15 -4.73
C PHE A 270 -23.14 4.89 -5.77
N ARG A 271 -24.13 5.79 -5.85
CA ARG A 271 -25.20 5.68 -6.84
C ARG A 271 -24.68 6.00 -8.24
N LEU A 272 -23.86 7.05 -8.37
CA LEU A 272 -23.19 7.36 -9.62
C LEU A 272 -22.31 6.19 -10.09
N ILE A 273 -21.57 5.55 -9.19
CA ILE A 273 -20.73 4.40 -9.55
C ILE A 273 -21.58 3.19 -9.94
N ARG A 274 -22.57 2.81 -9.12
CA ARG A 274 -23.37 1.59 -9.32
C ARG A 274 -24.39 1.68 -10.44
N GLU A 275 -25.16 2.77 -10.48
CA GLU A 275 -26.28 2.95 -11.42
C GLU A 275 -25.84 3.75 -12.63
N GLY A 276 -25.09 4.84 -12.41
CA GLY A 276 -24.54 5.68 -13.48
C GLY A 276 -23.32 5.09 -14.17
N LYS A 277 -22.74 4.00 -13.64
CA LYS A 277 -21.51 3.37 -14.13
C LYS A 277 -20.33 4.35 -14.26
N TYR A 278 -20.35 5.43 -13.48
CA TYR A 278 -19.24 6.37 -13.41
C TYR A 278 -18.06 5.74 -12.69
N ARG A 279 -16.84 6.10 -13.12
CA ARG A 279 -15.64 5.70 -12.37
C ARG A 279 -15.62 6.44 -11.02
N PRO A 280 -15.08 5.83 -9.96
CA PRO A 280 -15.03 6.48 -8.65
C PRO A 280 -14.38 7.87 -8.66
N ARG A 281 -13.32 8.08 -9.45
CA ARG A 281 -12.66 9.38 -9.59
C ARG A 281 -13.48 10.44 -10.32
N ALA A 282 -14.42 10.04 -11.18
CA ALA A 282 -15.38 10.98 -11.77
C ALA A 282 -16.34 11.57 -10.73
N THR A 283 -16.61 10.85 -9.64
CA THR A 283 -17.45 11.41 -8.57
C THR A 283 -16.75 12.58 -7.86
N LEU A 284 -15.43 12.50 -7.68
CA LEU A 284 -14.62 13.62 -7.17
C LEU A 284 -14.72 14.85 -8.06
N PHE A 285 -14.76 14.69 -9.38
CA PHE A 285 -14.97 15.80 -10.30
C PHE A 285 -16.28 16.54 -10.04
N PHE A 286 -17.40 15.81 -9.97
CA PHE A 286 -18.71 16.42 -9.72
C PHE A 286 -18.76 17.12 -8.36
N THR A 287 -18.16 16.51 -7.32
CA THR A 287 -18.04 17.14 -6.00
C THR A 287 -17.20 18.41 -6.05
N LEU A 288 -16.08 18.43 -6.78
CA LEU A 288 -15.23 19.62 -6.93
C LEU A 288 -15.95 20.75 -7.66
N VAL A 289 -16.64 20.45 -8.77
CA VAL A 289 -17.42 21.44 -9.53
C VAL A 289 -18.60 21.97 -8.69
N CYS A 290 -19.29 21.10 -7.96
CA CYS A 290 -20.45 21.53 -7.17
C CYS A 290 -20.07 22.35 -5.92
N LEU A 291 -19.06 21.90 -5.18
CA LEU A 291 -18.64 22.58 -3.94
C LEU A 291 -17.81 23.84 -4.19
N GLY A 292 -17.18 23.96 -5.36
CA GLY A 292 -16.42 25.14 -5.74
C GLY A 292 -17.25 26.20 -6.45
N ASN A 293 -16.68 27.39 -6.60
CA ASN A 293 -17.30 28.51 -7.33
C ASN A 293 -17.07 28.39 -8.85
N PHE A 294 -17.40 27.23 -9.42
CA PHE A 294 -17.18 26.94 -10.84
C PHE A 294 -18.46 27.16 -11.65
N THR A 295 -18.37 27.94 -12.73
CA THR A 295 -19.47 28.05 -13.70
C THR A 295 -19.59 26.78 -14.54
N TYR A 296 -18.44 26.20 -14.92
CA TYR A 296 -18.36 25.00 -15.74
C TYR A 296 -17.19 24.13 -15.31
N GLY A 297 -17.40 22.81 -15.41
CA GLY A 297 -16.35 21.80 -15.38
C GLY A 297 -16.17 21.20 -16.77
N LYS A 298 -14.94 20.98 -17.18
CA LYS A 298 -14.55 20.20 -18.34
C LYS A 298 -13.84 18.94 -17.84
N ALA A 299 -14.33 17.77 -18.24
CA ALA A 299 -13.61 16.52 -18.02
C ALA A 299 -13.26 15.95 -19.39
N GLU A 300 -11.97 15.86 -19.68
CA GLU A 300 -11.48 15.29 -20.93
C GLU A 300 -10.34 14.32 -20.68
N ALA A 301 -10.32 13.27 -21.51
CA ALA A 301 -9.23 12.31 -21.58
C ALA A 301 -8.14 12.72 -22.59
N ASP A 302 -8.27 13.89 -23.24
CA ASP A 302 -7.34 14.37 -24.26
C ASP A 302 -7.05 15.87 -24.11
N SER A 303 -5.86 16.30 -24.53
CA SER A 303 -5.24 17.60 -24.23
C SER A 303 -5.67 18.76 -25.14
N GLY A 304 -6.72 18.57 -25.95
CA GLY A 304 -7.19 19.55 -26.94
C GLY A 304 -7.97 20.73 -26.37
N VAL A 305 -7.34 21.57 -25.55
CA VAL A 305 -7.98 22.69 -24.84
C VAL A 305 -8.51 23.78 -25.79
N ASP A 306 -7.84 24.03 -26.92
CA ASP A 306 -8.05 25.26 -27.70
C ASP A 306 -9.22 25.24 -28.68
N ARG A 307 -9.65 24.06 -29.17
CA ARG A 307 -10.69 24.00 -30.21
C ARG A 307 -12.10 24.32 -29.71
N PHE A 308 -12.34 24.25 -28.40
CA PHE A 308 -13.70 24.35 -27.82
C PHE A 308 -14.00 25.65 -27.08
N ARG A 309 -13.01 26.48 -26.76
CA ARG A 309 -13.24 27.83 -26.20
C ARG A 309 -14.13 28.69 -27.12
N ARG A 310 -14.04 28.49 -28.44
CA ARG A 310 -14.80 29.25 -29.46
C ARG A 310 -16.31 29.01 -29.45
N ARG A 311 -16.80 27.95 -28.80
CA ARG A 311 -18.24 27.63 -28.73
C ARG A 311 -18.93 28.18 -27.48
N ARG A 312 -18.20 28.82 -26.57
CA ARG A 312 -18.79 29.42 -25.37
C ARG A 312 -19.31 30.81 -25.69
N GLY A 313 -20.46 31.17 -25.11
CA GLY A 313 -21.03 32.51 -25.21
C GLY A 313 -20.12 33.61 -24.64
N LYS A 314 -20.65 34.82 -24.47
CA LYS A 314 -19.90 36.06 -24.14
C LYS A 314 -19.18 36.10 -22.77
N GLU A 315 -19.14 35.01 -22.00
CA GLU A 315 -18.49 34.92 -20.69
C GLU A 315 -16.97 34.68 -20.86
N SER A 316 -16.25 35.68 -21.37
CA SER A 316 -14.85 35.56 -21.81
C SER A 316 -13.79 35.84 -20.73
N LYS A 317 -14.17 35.98 -19.45
CA LYS A 317 -13.28 36.44 -18.37
C LYS A 317 -13.24 35.53 -17.13
N THR A 318 -13.32 34.22 -17.31
CA THR A 318 -13.03 33.24 -16.25
C THR A 318 -11.55 32.84 -16.30
N TYR A 319 -10.92 32.58 -15.15
CA TYR A 319 -9.59 31.95 -15.14
C TYR A 319 -9.76 30.42 -15.14
N SER A 320 -8.76 29.70 -15.63
CA SER A 320 -8.81 28.25 -15.77
C SER A 320 -8.02 27.58 -14.66
N GLU A 321 -8.60 26.52 -14.08
CA GLU A 321 -7.92 25.63 -13.15
C GLU A 321 -7.78 24.26 -13.81
N PHE A 322 -6.56 23.74 -13.85
CA PHE A 322 -6.26 22.43 -14.39
C PHE A 322 -5.95 21.47 -13.24
N VAL A 323 -6.75 20.41 -13.15
CA VAL A 323 -6.51 19.30 -12.25
C VAL A 323 -6.02 18.15 -13.10
N ASN A 324 -4.80 17.68 -12.87
CA ASN A 324 -4.31 16.46 -13.49
C ASN A 324 -4.43 15.31 -12.50
N ALA A 325 -5.32 14.37 -12.77
CA ALA A 325 -5.36 13.07 -12.11
C ALA A 325 -4.33 12.13 -12.73
N ASP A 326 -3.86 11.15 -11.95
CA ASP A 326 -2.86 10.16 -12.37
C ASP A 326 -1.49 10.72 -12.75
N SER A 327 -1.22 11.99 -12.42
CA SER A 327 0.09 12.58 -12.66
C SER A 327 1.14 11.87 -11.79
N SER A 328 2.30 11.57 -12.38
CA SER A 328 3.46 11.08 -11.63
C SER A 328 4.16 12.25 -10.95
N ARG A 329 4.56 12.08 -9.68
CA ARG A 329 5.38 13.10 -8.99
C ARG A 329 6.69 13.40 -9.73
N GLU A 330 7.20 12.45 -10.51
CA GLU A 330 8.47 12.58 -11.24
C GLU A 330 8.37 13.43 -12.51
N GLU A 331 7.17 13.75 -13.00
CA GLU A 331 6.95 14.51 -14.24
C GLU A 331 7.27 16.02 -14.11
N GLY A 332 7.82 16.47 -12.98
CA GLY A 332 8.52 17.76 -12.90
C GLY A 332 7.63 19.00 -12.73
N PHE A 333 6.36 18.86 -12.37
CA PHE A 333 5.49 19.99 -12.00
C PHE A 333 5.82 20.50 -10.59
N THR A 334 6.99 21.14 -10.42
CA THR A 334 7.52 21.53 -9.09
C THR A 334 6.78 22.69 -8.44
N LEU A 335 5.95 23.43 -9.17
CA LEU A 335 5.26 24.63 -8.66
C LEU A 335 3.77 24.41 -8.33
N SER A 336 3.16 23.31 -8.77
CA SER A 336 1.74 23.01 -8.49
C SER A 336 1.59 22.21 -7.19
N PRO A 337 0.60 22.51 -6.33
CA PRO A 337 0.18 21.61 -5.27
C PRO A 337 -0.03 20.19 -5.82
N TYR A 338 0.59 19.21 -5.16
CA TYR A 338 0.55 17.80 -5.54
C TYR A 338 0.14 16.96 -4.34
N TYR A 339 -0.90 16.15 -4.52
CA TYR A 339 -1.36 15.19 -3.52
C TYR A 339 -1.09 13.78 -4.01
N THR A 340 -0.11 13.10 -3.41
CA THR A 340 0.09 11.66 -3.62
C THR A 340 -1.10 10.91 -3.04
N THR A 341 -1.80 10.14 -3.86
CA THR A 341 -2.95 9.34 -3.39
C THR A 341 -2.65 7.85 -3.38
N ASN A 342 -1.79 7.39 -4.30
CA ASN A 342 -1.39 6.00 -4.38
C ASN A 342 0.07 5.86 -4.82
N THR A 343 0.70 4.74 -4.49
CA THR A 343 1.99 4.33 -5.06
C THR A 343 1.74 3.18 -6.00
N LEU A 344 1.70 3.44 -7.30
CA LEU A 344 1.48 2.41 -8.30
C LEU A 344 2.80 1.98 -8.92
N GLY A 345 3.00 0.67 -8.99
CA GLY A 345 3.99 0.05 -9.85
C GLY A 345 3.32 -0.85 -10.89
N TYR A 346 4.16 -1.50 -11.69
CA TYR A 346 3.75 -2.50 -12.65
C TYR A 346 3.93 -3.89 -12.07
N SER A 347 2.88 -4.70 -12.15
CA SER A 347 2.89 -6.11 -11.82
C SER A 347 2.64 -6.91 -13.09
N PHE A 348 2.89 -8.21 -13.03
CA PHE A 348 2.50 -9.11 -14.11
C PHE A 348 1.62 -10.24 -13.59
N VAL A 349 0.86 -10.80 -14.52
CA VAL A 349 0.07 -12.01 -14.36
C VAL A 349 0.48 -13.01 -15.43
N THR A 350 0.74 -14.25 -15.05
CA THR A 350 0.99 -15.36 -15.98
C THR A 350 0.43 -16.63 -15.37
N CYS A 351 -0.08 -17.57 -16.17
CA CYS A 351 -0.38 -18.91 -15.66
C CYS A 351 0.77 -19.90 -15.92
N TYR A 352 1.80 -19.49 -16.68
CA TYR A 352 2.95 -20.34 -16.93
C TYR A 352 3.65 -20.65 -15.62
N SER A 353 3.98 -21.93 -15.45
CA SER A 353 4.76 -22.41 -14.33
C SER A 353 5.82 -23.37 -14.83
N LYS A 354 7.04 -23.26 -14.30
CA LYS A 354 8.14 -24.11 -14.71
C LYS A 354 8.05 -25.43 -13.96
N GLN A 355 7.93 -26.54 -14.66
CA GLN A 355 8.12 -27.85 -14.05
C GLN A 355 9.60 -27.98 -13.69
N THR A 356 9.90 -27.92 -12.40
CA THR A 356 11.26 -28.16 -11.90
C THR A 356 11.29 -29.54 -11.29
N PHE A 357 12.03 -30.45 -11.91
CA PHE A 357 12.36 -31.71 -11.26
C PHE A 357 13.28 -31.40 -10.08
N SER A 358 12.81 -31.70 -8.87
CA SER A 358 13.68 -31.68 -7.70
C SER A 358 13.89 -33.12 -7.24
N PHE A 359 15.13 -33.47 -6.93
CA PHE A 359 15.43 -34.75 -6.29
C PHE A 359 14.78 -34.88 -4.90
N GLY A 360 14.28 -33.77 -4.33
CA GLY A 360 13.45 -33.79 -3.12
C GLY A 360 12.21 -34.66 -3.27
N VAL A 361 11.70 -34.87 -4.49
CA VAL A 361 10.59 -35.79 -4.77
C VAL A 361 10.92 -37.24 -4.35
N LEU A 362 12.20 -37.64 -4.32
CA LEU A 362 12.62 -38.97 -3.83
C LEU A 362 12.65 -39.05 -2.30
N LEU A 363 12.85 -37.93 -1.60
CA LEU A 363 12.84 -37.91 -0.12
C LEU A 363 11.43 -37.69 0.45
N LYS A 364 10.54 -37.08 -0.34
CA LYS A 364 9.14 -36.77 0.01
C LYS A 364 8.20 -37.97 0.28
N PRO A 365 8.40 -39.20 -0.26
CA PRO A 365 7.49 -40.32 -0.02
C PRO A 365 7.31 -40.64 1.47
N PHE A 366 8.36 -40.40 2.26
CA PHE A 366 8.34 -40.57 3.70
C PHE A 366 8.57 -39.25 4.41
N GLU A 367 7.80 -39.02 5.46
CA GLU A 367 8.06 -37.92 6.37
C GLU A 367 9.37 -38.14 7.14
N VAL A 368 9.95 -37.07 7.66
CA VAL A 368 11.25 -37.10 8.35
C VAL A 368 11.22 -38.06 9.55
N GLU A 369 10.07 -38.19 10.20
CA GLU A 369 9.80 -39.10 11.30
C GLU A 369 10.00 -40.56 10.90
N VAL A 370 9.53 -40.97 9.73
CA VAL A 370 9.67 -42.35 9.24
C VAL A 370 11.14 -42.66 8.93
N TRP A 371 11.89 -41.69 8.39
CA TRP A 371 13.32 -41.83 8.18
C TRP A 371 14.09 -42.01 9.49
N ILE A 372 13.74 -41.24 10.54
CA ILE A 372 14.32 -41.38 11.87
C ILE A 372 14.02 -42.77 12.43
N VAL A 373 12.76 -43.22 12.34
CA VAL A 373 12.32 -44.56 12.76
C VAL A 373 13.11 -45.65 12.04
N LEU A 374 13.23 -45.58 10.72
CA LEU A 374 13.99 -46.52 9.91
C LEU A 374 15.47 -46.59 10.32
N LEU A 375 16.10 -45.43 10.50
CA LEU A 375 17.49 -45.34 10.94
C LEU A 375 17.67 -45.96 12.32
N THR A 376 16.75 -45.69 13.26
CA THR A 376 16.81 -46.29 14.60
C THR A 376 16.65 -47.81 14.55
N CYS A 377 15.71 -48.35 13.77
CA CYS A 377 15.55 -49.79 13.57
C CYS A 377 16.79 -50.45 12.95
N ALA A 378 17.42 -49.79 11.96
CA ALA A 378 18.65 -50.29 11.34
C ALA A 378 19.80 -50.37 12.35
N VAL A 379 19.96 -49.34 13.18
CA VAL A 379 21.00 -49.30 14.23
C VAL A 379 20.74 -50.36 15.31
N THR A 380 19.49 -50.52 15.77
CA THR A 380 19.16 -51.55 16.79
C THR A 380 19.41 -52.96 16.26
N MET A 381 19.12 -53.21 14.98
CA MET A 381 19.40 -54.48 14.32
C MET A 381 20.91 -54.74 14.18
N LEU A 382 21.67 -53.73 13.77
CA LEU A 382 23.12 -53.81 13.66
C LEU A 382 23.75 -54.20 15.00
N VAL A 383 23.34 -53.51 16.08
CA VAL A 383 23.83 -53.81 17.43
C VAL A 383 23.44 -55.23 17.84
N SER A 384 22.19 -55.63 17.61
CA SER A 384 21.70 -56.96 18.00
C SER A 384 22.45 -58.09 17.27
N VAL A 385 22.65 -57.97 15.96
CA VAL A 385 23.41 -58.96 15.16
C VAL A 385 24.89 -58.98 15.56
N ALA A 386 25.50 -57.83 15.82
CA ALA A 386 26.89 -57.74 16.29
C ALA A 386 27.05 -58.41 17.66
N LEU A 387 26.10 -58.20 18.59
CA LEU A 387 26.11 -58.84 19.91
C LEU A 387 25.96 -60.36 19.81
N ILE A 388 25.03 -60.85 18.98
CA ILE A 388 24.83 -62.30 18.75
C ILE A 388 26.11 -62.91 18.17
N SER A 389 26.70 -62.26 17.17
CA SER A 389 27.88 -62.78 16.48
C SER A 389 29.11 -62.77 17.39
N GLY A 390 29.37 -61.68 18.11
CA GLY A 390 30.51 -61.59 19.03
C GLY A 390 30.40 -62.58 20.19
N LYS A 391 29.21 -62.68 20.82
CA LYS A 391 29.04 -63.54 22.01
C LYS A 391 28.85 -65.01 21.70
N LYS A 392 28.01 -65.37 20.72
CA LYS A 392 27.65 -66.79 20.49
C LYS A 392 28.57 -67.48 19.50
N LEU A 393 29.22 -66.75 18.59
CA LEU A 393 30.13 -67.31 17.59
C LEU A 393 31.60 -67.10 17.92
N TYR A 394 31.92 -66.37 19.00
CA TYR A 394 33.29 -66.02 19.41
C TYR A 394 34.08 -65.27 18.33
N TRP A 395 33.39 -64.53 17.46
CA TRP A 395 34.04 -63.67 16.48
C TRP A 395 34.67 -62.46 17.13
N SER A 396 35.72 -61.92 16.49
CA SER A 396 36.23 -60.62 16.90
C SER A 396 35.16 -59.55 16.73
N TRP A 397 35.14 -58.54 17.61
CA TRP A 397 34.14 -57.47 17.52
C TRP A 397 34.15 -56.76 16.17
N PHE A 398 35.31 -56.64 15.52
CA PHE A 398 35.43 -56.05 14.19
C PHE A 398 34.74 -56.90 13.10
N GLU A 399 34.93 -58.21 13.09
CA GLU A 399 34.25 -59.11 12.15
C GLU A 399 32.73 -59.13 12.39
N ALA A 400 32.32 -59.13 13.67
CA ALA A 400 30.91 -59.10 14.05
C ALA A 400 30.21 -57.81 13.60
N ILE A 401 30.84 -56.65 13.80
CA ILE A 401 30.29 -55.35 13.36
C ILE A 401 30.26 -55.27 11.84
N SER A 402 31.32 -55.71 11.15
CA SER A 402 31.40 -55.69 9.69
C SER A 402 30.31 -56.57 9.06
N LEU A 403 30.13 -57.80 9.56
CA LEU A 403 29.04 -58.67 9.11
C LEU A 403 27.68 -58.02 9.39
N ALA A 404 27.46 -57.47 10.59
CA ALA A 404 26.19 -56.85 10.94
C ALA A 404 25.86 -55.64 10.04
N GLN A 405 26.85 -54.81 9.71
CA GLN A 405 26.69 -53.68 8.78
C GLN A 405 26.32 -54.15 7.39
N LEU A 406 27.09 -55.07 6.81
CA LEU A 406 26.80 -55.65 5.49
C LEU A 406 25.43 -56.30 5.49
N PHE A 407 25.09 -57.04 6.54
CA PHE A 407 23.81 -57.72 6.68
C PHE A 407 22.62 -56.75 6.68
N VAL A 408 22.66 -55.69 7.51
CA VAL A 408 21.58 -54.72 7.63
C VAL A 408 21.43 -53.90 6.34
N ILE A 409 22.53 -53.39 5.78
CA ILE A 409 22.52 -52.60 4.54
C ILE A 409 22.01 -53.45 3.38
N SER A 410 22.49 -54.68 3.26
CA SER A 410 22.12 -55.57 2.16
C SER A 410 20.64 -55.95 2.22
N THR A 411 20.10 -56.21 3.43
CA THR A 411 18.68 -56.49 3.63
C THR A 411 17.79 -55.28 3.31
N LEU A 412 18.19 -54.06 3.71
CA LEU A 412 17.47 -52.83 3.36
C LEU A 412 17.47 -52.55 1.86
N LEU A 413 18.53 -52.94 1.16
CA LEU A 413 18.65 -52.86 -0.30
C LEU A 413 18.06 -54.07 -1.02
N GLU A 414 17.36 -54.96 -0.31
CA GLU A 414 16.76 -56.20 -0.83
C GLU A 414 17.76 -57.14 -1.53
N ARG A 415 19.04 -57.08 -1.15
CA ARG A 415 20.11 -57.95 -1.64
C ARG A 415 20.65 -58.79 -0.48
N PRO A 416 20.15 -60.01 -0.24
CA PRO A 416 20.59 -60.78 0.92
C PRO A 416 22.09 -61.12 0.86
N THR A 417 22.83 -60.80 1.92
CA THR A 417 24.19 -61.31 2.13
C THR A 417 24.15 -62.76 2.58
N GLN A 418 25.13 -63.57 2.14
CA GLN A 418 25.27 -64.94 2.61
C GLN A 418 25.55 -64.95 4.12
N VAL A 419 24.65 -65.57 4.87
CA VAL A 419 24.78 -65.72 6.32
C VAL A 419 25.53 -67.02 6.62
N PRO A 420 26.52 -67.02 7.52
CA PRO A 420 27.17 -68.26 7.93
C PRO A 420 26.17 -69.24 8.54
N HIS A 421 26.21 -70.51 8.10
CA HIS A 421 25.28 -71.56 8.57
C HIS A 421 25.21 -71.67 10.11
N LYS A 422 26.32 -71.39 10.82
CA LYS A 422 26.36 -71.39 12.29
C LYS A 422 25.44 -70.34 12.94
N LEU A 423 25.29 -69.18 12.29
CA LEU A 423 24.41 -68.10 12.73
C LEU A 423 22.96 -68.40 12.36
N GLU A 424 22.75 -68.95 11.17
CA GLU A 424 21.44 -69.34 10.65
C GLU A 424 20.75 -70.39 11.53
N MET A 425 21.49 -71.31 12.16
CA MET A 425 20.90 -72.32 13.05
C MET A 425 20.38 -71.77 14.39
N LYS A 426 20.64 -70.51 14.72
CA LYS A 426 20.19 -69.91 15.99
C LYS A 426 18.77 -69.38 15.85
N ALA A 427 17.86 -69.90 16.69
CA ALA A 427 16.45 -69.51 16.67
C ALA A 427 16.27 -68.01 16.93
N GLU A 428 17.09 -67.41 17.79
CA GLU A 428 17.00 -65.97 18.09
C GLU A 428 17.36 -65.12 16.86
N PHE A 429 18.41 -65.54 16.13
CA PHE A 429 18.79 -64.89 14.89
C PHE A 429 17.68 -65.03 13.85
N ARG A 430 17.06 -66.22 13.70
CA ARG A 430 15.96 -66.48 12.76
C ARG A 430 14.72 -65.62 13.01
N VAL A 431 14.32 -65.43 14.26
CA VAL A 431 13.16 -64.58 14.58
C VAL A 431 13.49 -63.12 14.28
N LEU A 432 14.66 -62.65 14.74
CA LEU A 432 15.11 -61.28 14.54
C LEU A 432 15.23 -60.93 13.05
N ILE A 433 15.87 -61.80 12.26
CA ILE A 433 16.02 -61.60 10.81
C ILE A 433 14.68 -61.65 10.10
N SER A 434 13.80 -62.60 10.43
CA SER A 434 12.49 -62.74 9.77
C SER A 434 11.61 -61.51 10.00
N CYS A 435 11.61 -60.96 11.22
CA CYS A 435 10.90 -59.71 11.51
C CYS A 435 11.49 -58.54 10.73
N PHE A 436 12.82 -58.41 10.68
CA PHE A 436 13.48 -57.30 9.99
C PHE A 436 13.35 -57.36 8.47
N THR A 437 13.47 -58.55 7.87
CA THR A 437 13.30 -58.73 6.41
C THR A 437 11.87 -58.43 5.99
N LEU A 438 10.86 -58.90 6.75
CA LEU A 438 9.45 -58.58 6.50
C LEU A 438 9.22 -57.07 6.51
N VAL A 439 9.74 -56.39 7.54
CA VAL A 439 9.65 -54.92 7.66
C VAL A 439 10.34 -54.23 6.50
N SER A 440 11.53 -54.69 6.11
CA SER A 440 12.31 -54.10 5.01
C SER A 440 11.56 -54.22 3.67
N ILE A 441 10.98 -55.39 3.37
CA ILE A 441 10.18 -55.62 2.15
C ILE A 441 8.94 -54.72 2.13
N ILE A 442 8.22 -54.60 3.24
CA ILE A 442 7.04 -53.74 3.32
C ILE A 442 7.43 -52.27 3.10
N LEU A 443 8.51 -51.81 3.75
CA LEU A 443 9.04 -50.46 3.62
C LEU A 443 9.47 -50.13 2.19
N SER A 444 10.24 -51.02 1.56
CA SER A 444 10.71 -50.84 0.19
C SER A 444 9.56 -50.79 -0.81
N ASN A 445 8.59 -51.71 -0.70
CA ASN A 445 7.41 -51.72 -1.57
C ASN A 445 6.55 -50.47 -1.39
N LEU A 446 6.35 -50.04 -0.15
CA LEU A 446 5.60 -48.83 0.16
C LEU A 446 6.32 -47.57 -0.35
N TYR A 447 7.63 -47.47 -0.13
CA TYR A 447 8.46 -46.39 -0.65
C TYR A 447 8.37 -46.34 -2.18
N LEU A 448 8.49 -47.48 -2.86
CA LEU A 448 8.36 -47.58 -4.31
C LEU A 448 6.97 -47.15 -4.78
N GLY A 449 5.90 -47.63 -4.15
CA GLY A 449 4.53 -47.25 -4.48
C GLY A 449 4.28 -45.75 -4.35
N LEU A 450 4.73 -45.16 -3.24
CA LEU A 450 4.63 -43.71 -3.00
C LEU A 450 5.52 -42.90 -3.94
N SER A 451 6.73 -43.37 -4.22
CA SER A 451 7.66 -42.74 -5.17
C SER A 451 7.09 -42.74 -6.58
N ILE A 452 6.58 -43.88 -7.06
CA ILE A 452 5.94 -44.00 -8.37
C ILE A 452 4.73 -43.07 -8.42
N THR A 453 3.89 -43.04 -7.39
CA THR A 453 2.75 -42.14 -7.31
C THR A 453 3.18 -40.67 -7.33
N SER A 454 4.26 -40.31 -6.63
CA SER A 454 4.77 -38.95 -6.60
C SER A 454 5.49 -38.52 -7.89
N ILE A 455 6.11 -39.45 -8.61
CA ILE A 455 6.77 -39.20 -9.89
C ILE A 455 5.74 -39.16 -11.04
N SER A 456 4.65 -39.94 -10.92
CA SER A 456 3.54 -39.92 -11.87
C SER A 456 2.55 -38.78 -11.63
N ALA A 457 2.49 -38.22 -10.41
CA ALA A 457 1.77 -36.99 -10.16
C ALA A 457 2.39 -35.84 -10.98
N PRO A 458 1.57 -34.89 -11.49
CA PRO A 458 2.08 -33.74 -12.20
C PRO A 458 3.10 -33.02 -11.32
N LEU A 459 4.32 -32.81 -11.86
CA LEU A 459 5.44 -32.20 -11.16
C LEU A 459 4.98 -30.90 -10.50
N GLU A 460 5.44 -30.66 -9.27
CA GLU A 460 5.23 -29.38 -8.60
C GLU A 460 5.75 -28.27 -9.51
N SER A 461 4.81 -27.49 -10.00
CA SER A 461 5.10 -26.43 -10.92
C SER A 461 5.59 -25.22 -10.13
N LYS A 462 6.85 -24.82 -10.32
CA LYS A 462 7.38 -23.60 -9.71
C LYS A 462 6.72 -22.40 -10.39
N SER A 463 5.96 -21.64 -9.60
CA SER A 463 5.29 -20.42 -10.06
C SER A 463 6.30 -19.36 -10.48
N ILE A 464 5.97 -18.62 -11.53
CA ILE A 464 6.76 -17.48 -12.00
C ILE A 464 6.23 -16.23 -11.29
N THR A 465 6.97 -15.75 -10.30
CA THR A 465 6.55 -14.64 -9.41
C THR A 465 7.48 -13.43 -9.46
N GLN A 466 8.60 -13.49 -10.18
CA GLN A 466 9.58 -12.40 -10.23
C GLN A 466 9.80 -11.95 -11.67
N PHE A 467 9.98 -10.65 -11.91
CA PHE A 467 10.21 -10.09 -13.24
C PHE A 467 11.49 -10.65 -13.89
N ALA A 468 12.52 -10.94 -13.08
CA ALA A 468 13.75 -11.57 -13.54
C ALA A 468 13.56 -12.98 -14.11
N HIS A 469 12.41 -13.63 -13.87
CA HIS A 469 12.07 -14.92 -14.47
C HIS A 469 11.39 -14.79 -15.85
N LEU A 470 10.97 -13.58 -16.25
CA LEU A 470 10.30 -13.34 -17.54
C LEU A 470 11.27 -13.23 -18.72
N ALA A 471 12.55 -12.98 -18.43
CA ALA A 471 13.58 -12.81 -19.43
C ALA A 471 14.84 -13.56 -19.02
N LYS A 472 15.55 -14.12 -20.00
CA LYS A 472 16.88 -14.68 -19.77
C LYS A 472 17.86 -13.53 -19.50
N PRO A 473 18.69 -13.61 -18.46
CA PRO A 473 19.67 -12.56 -18.19
C PRO A 473 20.64 -12.47 -19.36
N GLY A 474 20.83 -11.26 -19.90
CA GLY A 474 21.70 -11.08 -21.07
C GLY A 474 23.20 -11.21 -20.75
N CYS A 475 23.59 -11.17 -19.47
CA CYS A 475 24.96 -11.40 -19.01
C CYS A 475 24.98 -12.44 -17.88
N SER A 476 26.05 -13.24 -17.82
CA SER A 476 26.30 -14.12 -16.67
C SER A 476 26.60 -13.31 -15.40
N TRP A 477 26.28 -13.89 -14.25
CA TRP A 477 26.55 -13.28 -12.95
C TRP A 477 28.04 -12.92 -12.82
N GLY A 478 28.34 -11.68 -12.44
CA GLY A 478 29.72 -11.21 -12.19
C GLY A 478 30.50 -10.76 -13.44
N ASN A 479 29.95 -10.91 -14.65
CA ASN A 479 30.61 -10.47 -15.88
C ASN A 479 30.41 -8.96 -16.12
N VAL A 480 31.18 -8.13 -15.42
CA VAL A 480 31.12 -6.66 -15.49
C VAL A 480 31.37 -6.15 -16.91
N THR A 481 32.32 -6.75 -17.64
CA THR A 481 32.65 -6.37 -19.02
C THR A 481 31.45 -6.53 -19.94
N CYS A 482 30.70 -7.63 -19.80
CA CYS A 482 29.46 -7.83 -20.54
C CYS A 482 28.47 -6.70 -20.24
N TYR A 483 28.17 -6.40 -18.98
CA TYR A 483 27.24 -5.32 -18.62
C TYR A 483 27.69 -3.96 -19.18
N LEU A 484 28.97 -3.61 -19.09
CA LEU A 484 29.47 -2.33 -19.62
C LEU A 484 29.37 -2.25 -21.15
N GLN A 485 29.68 -3.34 -21.86
CA GLN A 485 29.49 -3.42 -23.31
C GLN A 485 28.00 -3.27 -23.66
N ARG A 486 27.11 -3.91 -22.89
CA ARG A 486 25.66 -3.78 -23.11
C ARG A 486 25.18 -2.35 -22.92
N LEU A 487 25.62 -1.69 -21.85
CA LEU A 487 25.25 -0.30 -21.56
C LEU A 487 25.79 0.67 -22.61
N GLY A 488 26.98 0.42 -23.16
CA GLY A 488 27.53 1.21 -24.26
C GLY A 488 26.72 1.12 -25.56
N GLY A 489 26.05 -0.02 -25.81
CA GLY A 489 25.17 -0.22 -26.96
C GLY A 489 23.72 0.23 -26.77
N LEU A 490 23.30 0.56 -25.54
CA LEU A 490 21.90 0.82 -25.20
C LEU A 490 21.30 1.99 -26.00
N ASP A 491 22.03 3.10 -26.12
CA ASP A 491 21.52 4.27 -26.84
C ASP A 491 21.26 3.96 -28.32
N HIS A 492 22.18 3.24 -28.98
CA HIS A 492 22.00 2.81 -30.36
C HIS A 492 20.82 1.84 -30.52
N TYR A 493 20.65 0.91 -29.58
CA TYR A 493 19.51 0.01 -29.57
C TYR A 493 18.18 0.75 -29.45
N ILE A 494 18.07 1.65 -28.48
CA ILE A 494 16.87 2.47 -28.25
C ILE A 494 16.58 3.38 -29.45
N GLN A 495 17.61 3.97 -30.06
CA GLN A 495 17.46 4.74 -31.30
C GLN A 495 16.90 3.88 -32.43
N SER A 496 17.37 2.65 -32.57
CA SER A 496 16.89 1.70 -33.59
C SER A 496 15.42 1.35 -33.37
N ILE A 497 15.00 1.14 -32.12
CA ILE A 497 13.59 0.92 -31.78
C ILE A 497 12.75 2.15 -32.15
N ASN A 498 13.14 3.35 -31.72
CA ASN A 498 12.40 4.57 -32.02
C ASN A 498 12.27 4.79 -33.53
N TYR A 499 13.36 4.53 -34.24
CA TYR A 499 13.40 4.67 -35.68
C TYR A 499 12.43 3.69 -36.36
N HIS A 500 12.41 2.42 -35.92
CA HIS A 500 11.46 1.43 -36.42
C HIS A 500 10.00 1.80 -36.09
N VAL A 501 9.70 2.21 -34.85
CA VAL A 501 8.36 2.69 -34.45
C VAL A 501 7.92 3.87 -35.30
N LYS A 502 8.82 4.83 -35.55
CA LYS A 502 8.55 6.01 -36.37
C LYS A 502 8.19 5.61 -37.80
N VAL A 503 9.03 4.81 -38.46
CA VAL A 503 8.77 4.32 -39.84
C VAL A 503 7.45 3.57 -39.91
N PHE A 504 7.12 2.78 -38.90
CA PHE A 504 5.85 2.06 -38.88
C PHE A 504 4.66 3.01 -38.72
N ARG A 505 4.72 3.95 -37.76
CA ARG A 505 3.66 4.94 -37.52
C ARG A 505 3.37 5.74 -38.78
N GLU A 506 4.42 6.16 -39.47
CA GLU A 506 4.37 6.89 -40.74
C GLU A 506 3.65 6.09 -41.85
N ARG A 507 3.87 4.77 -41.93
CA ARG A 507 3.19 3.88 -42.88
C ARG A 507 1.75 3.49 -42.51
N LEU A 508 1.31 3.70 -41.27
CA LEU A 508 -0.10 3.49 -40.91
C LEU A 508 -0.99 4.64 -41.34
N ILE A 509 -0.44 5.85 -41.37
CA ILE A 509 -1.18 7.07 -41.68
C ILE A 509 -1.30 7.25 -43.19
N GLN A 510 -0.30 6.80 -43.94
CA GLN A 510 -0.16 7.03 -45.37
C GLN A 510 -0.01 5.70 -46.10
N ASP A 511 -0.64 5.57 -47.27
CA ASP A 511 -0.55 4.37 -48.08
C ASP A 511 0.84 4.20 -48.73
N ASP A 512 1.11 3.01 -49.29
CA ASP A 512 2.38 2.75 -49.95
C ASP A 512 2.62 3.65 -51.19
N ALA A 513 1.55 4.24 -51.75
CA ALA A 513 1.64 5.14 -52.90
C ALA A 513 2.17 6.52 -52.50
N PHE A 514 1.69 7.10 -51.39
CA PHE A 514 2.21 8.34 -50.82
C PHE A 514 3.71 8.23 -50.54
N TRP A 515 4.13 7.12 -49.91
CA TRP A 515 5.54 6.92 -49.61
C TRP A 515 6.37 6.78 -50.88
N LYS A 516 5.87 6.06 -51.90
CA LYS A 516 6.53 5.95 -53.20
C LYS A 516 6.79 7.32 -53.83
N GLU A 517 5.81 8.23 -53.81
CA GLU A 517 5.94 9.60 -54.32
C GLU A 517 6.95 10.44 -53.51
N VAL A 518 6.92 10.34 -52.18
CA VAL A 518 7.91 10.98 -51.30
C VAL A 518 9.33 10.47 -51.60
N TYR A 519 9.50 9.18 -51.90
CA TYR A 519 10.82 8.65 -52.25
C TYR A 519 11.32 9.12 -53.61
N GLU A 520 10.45 9.10 -54.61
CA GLU A 520 10.76 9.57 -55.96
C GLU A 520 11.12 11.06 -55.97
N SER A 521 10.53 11.85 -55.05
CA SER A 521 10.80 13.29 -54.94
C SER A 521 12.04 13.65 -54.11
N PHE A 522 12.43 12.86 -53.10
CA PHE A 522 13.50 13.25 -52.16
C PHE A 522 14.81 12.43 -52.25
N GLY A 523 14.93 11.44 -53.14
CA GLY A 523 16.25 10.87 -53.52
C GLY A 523 17.02 10.14 -52.42
N GLU A 524 16.32 9.35 -51.59
CA GLU A 524 16.78 8.42 -50.53
C GLU A 524 17.52 8.98 -49.28
N VAL A 525 16.93 8.79 -48.08
CA VAL A 525 17.61 8.32 -46.83
C VAL A 525 16.66 7.60 -45.83
N PHE A 526 15.37 7.43 -46.11
CA PHE A 526 14.50 6.65 -45.21
C PHE A 526 14.45 5.20 -45.71
N PRO A 527 15.15 4.22 -45.09
CA PRO A 527 14.90 2.81 -45.31
C PRO A 527 13.40 2.53 -45.14
N SER A 528 12.75 2.38 -46.29
CA SER A 528 11.32 2.19 -46.43
C SER A 528 10.92 0.83 -45.89
N ASP A 529 11.82 -0.15 -45.96
CA ASP A 529 11.50 -1.52 -45.61
C ASP A 529 11.37 -1.72 -44.09
N ARG A 530 10.14 -2.06 -43.66
CA ARG A 530 9.82 -2.45 -42.27
C ARG A 530 10.69 -3.62 -41.83
N ASN A 531 10.98 -4.56 -42.72
CA ASN A 531 11.83 -5.71 -42.42
C ASN A 531 13.28 -5.27 -42.19
N LYS A 532 13.81 -4.35 -43.01
CA LYS A 532 15.18 -3.81 -42.85
C LYS A 532 15.36 -3.02 -41.55
N THR A 533 14.37 -2.21 -41.16
CA THR A 533 14.41 -1.48 -39.89
C THR A 533 14.26 -2.42 -38.69
N TRP A 534 13.44 -3.46 -38.79
CA TRP A 534 13.35 -4.52 -37.80
C TRP A 534 14.65 -5.34 -37.67
N GLU A 535 15.27 -5.72 -38.80
CA GLU A 535 16.59 -6.36 -38.81
C GLU A 535 17.65 -5.48 -38.15
N THR A 536 17.55 -4.16 -38.31
CA THR A 536 18.43 -3.21 -37.63
C THR A 536 18.19 -3.22 -36.11
N VAL A 537 16.94 -3.28 -35.66
CA VAL A 537 16.60 -3.48 -34.25
C VAL A 537 17.19 -4.79 -33.72
N LEU A 538 17.02 -5.90 -34.44
CA LEU A 538 17.56 -7.21 -34.03
C LEU A 538 19.09 -7.23 -34.02
N ARG A 539 19.74 -6.58 -35.00
CA ARG A 539 21.20 -6.49 -35.10
C ARG A 539 21.80 -5.64 -33.98
N ASN A 540 21.12 -4.55 -33.61
CA ASN A 540 21.53 -3.67 -32.54
C ASN A 540 21.01 -4.13 -31.16
N SER A 541 20.21 -5.20 -31.13
CA SER A 541 19.81 -5.85 -29.90
C SER A 541 21.04 -6.33 -29.15
N ILE A 542 21.02 -6.11 -27.85
CA ILE A 542 22.18 -6.28 -27.00
C ILE A 542 22.23 -7.73 -26.47
N ARG A 543 21.15 -8.49 -26.66
CA ARG A 543 21.10 -9.96 -26.57
C ARG A 543 20.15 -10.53 -27.65
N ARG A 544 20.28 -11.82 -27.97
CA ARG A 544 19.34 -12.51 -28.87
C ARG A 544 18.06 -12.94 -28.12
N VAL A 545 16.93 -12.97 -28.82
CA VAL A 545 15.68 -13.55 -28.32
C VAL A 545 15.87 -15.06 -28.20
N ASP A 546 15.59 -15.60 -27.03
CA ASP A 546 15.58 -17.03 -26.79
C ASP A 546 14.11 -17.45 -26.63
N ILE A 547 13.49 -17.87 -27.74
CA ILE A 547 12.06 -18.21 -27.85
C ILE A 547 11.68 -19.29 -26.82
N ASP A 548 12.62 -20.17 -26.48
CA ASP A 548 12.42 -21.26 -25.53
C ASP A 548 12.56 -20.83 -24.07
N SER A 549 12.97 -19.61 -23.77
CA SER A 549 13.16 -19.14 -22.38
C SER A 549 12.50 -17.80 -22.06
N ASP A 550 12.49 -16.86 -22.99
CA ASP A 550 11.89 -15.53 -22.85
C ASP A 550 10.36 -15.59 -22.90
N PHE A 551 9.73 -14.69 -22.16
CA PHE A 551 8.28 -14.51 -22.18
C PHE A 551 7.88 -13.50 -23.25
N ILE A 552 6.69 -13.71 -23.81
CA ILE A 552 5.95 -12.68 -24.53
C ILE A 552 5.34 -11.76 -23.48
N LEU A 553 5.74 -10.49 -23.48
CA LEU A 553 5.19 -9.50 -22.55
C LEU A 553 4.03 -8.77 -23.21
N LEU A 554 2.86 -8.78 -22.58
CA LEU A 554 1.66 -8.09 -23.03
C LEU A 554 1.39 -6.88 -22.10
N PRO A 555 1.98 -5.70 -22.36
CA PRO A 555 1.81 -4.54 -21.50
C PRO A 555 0.49 -3.76 -21.72
N TYR A 556 -0.52 -4.38 -22.32
CA TYR A 556 -1.77 -3.73 -22.72
C TYR A 556 -2.91 -4.09 -21.78
N SER A 557 -3.72 -3.09 -21.40
CA SER A 557 -5.01 -3.38 -20.78
C SER A 557 -5.92 -4.09 -21.79
N ILE A 558 -6.56 -5.18 -21.35
CA ILE A 558 -7.44 -6.00 -22.21
C ILE A 558 -8.63 -5.17 -22.74
N GLU A 559 -9.10 -4.17 -21.99
CA GLU A 559 -10.22 -3.33 -22.42
C GLU A 559 -9.82 -2.25 -23.44
N GLN A 560 -8.53 -1.98 -23.62
CA GLN A 560 -8.05 -0.92 -24.51
C GLN A 560 -7.87 -1.41 -25.96
N ILE A 561 -8.30 -0.56 -26.90
CA ILE A 561 -8.05 -0.78 -28.33
C ILE A 561 -6.56 -0.53 -28.58
N PHE A 562 -5.73 -1.57 -28.50
CA PHE A 562 -4.29 -1.39 -28.70
C PHE A 562 -3.93 -0.94 -30.13
N SER A 563 -4.77 -1.23 -31.14
CA SER A 563 -4.52 -0.85 -32.54
C SER A 563 -4.44 0.66 -32.76
N THR A 564 -5.08 1.47 -31.90
CA THR A 564 -5.04 2.93 -31.98
C THR A 564 -3.92 3.55 -31.15
N HIS A 565 -3.26 2.78 -30.30
CA HIS A 565 -2.22 3.30 -29.41
C HIS A 565 -0.87 3.26 -30.08
N VAL A 566 -0.16 4.38 -30.04
CA VAL A 566 1.24 4.41 -30.45
C VAL A 566 2.06 3.84 -29.30
N LEU A 567 3.01 2.95 -29.61
CA LEU A 567 3.87 2.28 -28.63
C LEU A 567 4.60 3.24 -27.68
N ASP A 568 4.95 4.44 -28.15
CA ASP A 568 5.59 5.48 -27.34
C ASP A 568 4.66 6.06 -26.26
N VAL A 569 3.34 5.98 -26.46
CA VAL A 569 2.31 6.42 -25.50
C VAL A 569 2.01 5.34 -24.45
N GLN A 570 2.50 4.12 -24.64
CA GLN A 570 2.30 3.07 -23.65
C GLN A 570 3.08 3.37 -22.37
N ASP A 571 2.34 3.61 -21.28
CA ASP A 571 2.89 4.05 -20.00
C ASP A 571 3.95 3.08 -19.45
N PHE A 572 3.78 1.76 -19.61
CA PHE A 572 4.77 0.77 -19.18
C PHE A 572 6.09 0.88 -19.95
N TYR A 573 6.03 0.86 -21.29
CA TYR A 573 7.22 0.86 -22.14
C TYR A 573 8.00 2.16 -21.98
N ALA A 574 7.31 3.30 -21.98
CA ALA A 574 7.93 4.61 -21.80
C ALA A 574 8.65 4.70 -20.44
N ARG A 575 8.01 4.25 -19.35
CA ARG A 575 8.60 4.24 -18.01
C ARG A 575 9.75 3.26 -17.88
N LEU A 576 9.61 2.05 -18.42
CA LEU A 576 10.68 1.05 -18.41
C LEU A 576 11.91 1.57 -19.15
N ARG A 577 11.72 2.17 -20.32
CA ARG A 577 12.78 2.80 -21.10
C ARG A 577 13.43 3.95 -20.34
N PHE A 578 12.65 4.86 -19.76
CA PHE A 578 13.16 5.98 -18.98
C PHE A 578 13.97 5.50 -17.78
N HIS A 579 13.45 4.51 -17.04
CA HIS A 579 14.14 3.87 -15.93
C HIS A 579 15.46 3.23 -16.38
N ASN A 580 15.44 2.43 -17.45
CA ASN A 580 16.62 1.75 -17.96
C ASN A 580 17.70 2.75 -18.41
N ASN A 581 17.32 3.84 -19.08
CA ASN A 581 18.26 4.89 -19.47
C ASN A 581 18.85 5.62 -18.24
N LYS A 582 18.01 5.98 -17.27
CA LYS A 582 18.47 6.60 -16.01
C LYS A 582 19.39 5.67 -15.22
N THR A 583 19.07 4.39 -15.13
CA THR A 583 19.91 3.38 -14.48
C THR A 583 21.24 3.22 -15.23
N ALA A 584 21.20 3.12 -16.56
CA ALA A 584 22.40 2.98 -17.38
C ALA A 584 23.35 4.18 -17.24
N THR A 585 22.83 5.41 -17.36
CA THR A 585 23.62 6.64 -17.17
C THR A 585 24.21 6.73 -15.77
N ASN A 586 23.46 6.38 -14.73
CA ASN A 586 23.96 6.33 -13.35
C ASN A 586 25.09 5.31 -13.17
N VAL A 587 24.92 4.08 -13.70
CA VAL A 587 25.95 3.03 -13.63
C VAL A 587 27.19 3.44 -14.41
N LEU A 588 27.04 3.96 -15.64
CA LEU A 588 28.16 4.43 -16.46
C LEU A 588 28.90 5.61 -15.80
N LYS A 589 28.18 6.50 -15.11
CA LYS A 589 28.79 7.61 -14.35
C LYS A 589 29.58 7.09 -13.14
N LYS A 590 29.04 6.11 -12.40
CA LYS A 590 29.72 5.48 -11.25
C LYS A 590 30.93 4.63 -11.67
N CYS A 591 30.88 3.99 -12.84
CA CYS A 591 31.89 3.01 -13.26
C CYS A 591 33.09 3.57 -14.04
N LYS A 592 33.19 4.88 -14.29
CA LYS A 592 34.36 5.44 -14.99
C LYS A 592 35.59 5.57 -14.05
N PRO A 593 36.83 5.22 -14.49
CA PRO A 593 37.23 4.27 -15.54
C PRO A 593 37.69 2.89 -15.01
N THR A 594 37.59 2.60 -13.71
CA THR A 594 38.23 1.41 -13.08
C THR A 594 37.26 0.47 -12.37
N CYS A 595 36.00 0.39 -12.82
CA CYS A 595 34.99 -0.47 -12.20
C CYS A 595 35.39 -1.96 -12.29
N LYS A 596 35.86 -2.55 -11.18
CA LYS A 596 36.05 -4.01 -11.06
C LYS A 596 34.77 -4.75 -10.72
N ARG A 597 33.78 -4.06 -10.13
CA ARG A 597 32.51 -4.64 -9.67
C ARG A 597 31.39 -3.60 -9.78
N ILE A 598 30.27 -4.00 -10.36
CA ILE A 598 29.00 -3.24 -10.31
C ILE A 598 28.29 -3.63 -9.02
N ASP A 599 27.69 -2.66 -8.33
CA ASP A 599 26.95 -2.93 -7.10
C ASP A 599 25.78 -3.89 -7.37
N GLN A 600 25.47 -4.78 -6.41
CA GLN A 600 24.44 -5.80 -6.60
C GLN A 600 23.05 -5.18 -6.80
N THR A 601 22.78 -4.01 -6.21
CA THR A 601 21.52 -3.29 -6.44
C THR A 601 21.45 -2.72 -7.85
N ASP A 602 22.55 -2.18 -8.37
CA ASP A 602 22.65 -1.72 -9.75
C ASP A 602 22.50 -2.89 -10.74
N VAL A 603 23.07 -4.08 -10.44
CA VAL A 603 22.87 -5.30 -11.25
C VAL A 603 21.39 -5.72 -11.27
N ALA A 604 20.71 -5.70 -10.11
CA ALA A 604 19.27 -6.03 -10.05
C ALA A 604 18.41 -5.03 -10.85
N ASN A 605 18.74 -3.73 -10.80
CA ASN A 605 18.06 -2.72 -11.62
C ASN A 605 18.35 -2.92 -13.12
N LEU A 606 19.57 -3.34 -13.47
CA LEU A 606 19.95 -3.64 -14.84
C LEU A 606 19.23 -4.89 -15.40
N GLN A 607 18.74 -5.80 -14.56
CA GLN A 607 17.92 -6.93 -15.04
C GLN A 607 16.61 -6.46 -15.69
N LEU A 608 16.12 -5.26 -15.37
CA LEU A 608 14.96 -4.67 -16.07
C LEU A 608 15.28 -4.28 -17.52
N LEU A 609 16.55 -4.15 -17.92
CA LEU A 609 16.91 -4.04 -19.34
C LEU A 609 16.53 -5.31 -20.10
N ASP A 610 16.58 -6.49 -19.48
CA ASP A 610 16.29 -7.75 -20.15
C ASP A 610 14.81 -7.93 -20.51
N LEU A 611 13.92 -7.13 -19.89
CA LEU A 611 12.49 -7.01 -20.25
C LEU A 611 12.26 -6.14 -21.50
N LEU A 612 13.25 -5.33 -21.89
CA LEU A 612 13.18 -4.43 -23.03
C LEU A 612 13.98 -4.96 -24.22
N ASP A 613 15.16 -5.51 -23.95
CA ASP A 613 16.09 -6.07 -24.92
C ASP A 613 16.17 -7.59 -24.76
N PRO A 614 15.92 -8.38 -25.82
CA PRO A 614 15.45 -7.96 -27.14
C PRO A 614 13.98 -7.61 -27.06
N TRP A 615 13.45 -7.01 -28.12
CA TRP A 615 12.07 -6.54 -28.11
C TRP A 615 11.11 -7.73 -28.29
N HIS A 616 10.48 -8.17 -27.19
CA HIS A 616 9.54 -9.30 -27.14
C HIS A 616 8.13 -8.88 -26.70
N ILE A 617 7.81 -7.60 -26.89
CA ILE A 617 6.47 -7.03 -26.72
C ILE A 617 5.81 -7.04 -28.10
N PRO A 618 4.82 -7.92 -28.35
CA PRO A 618 4.12 -7.95 -29.62
C PRO A 618 3.26 -6.70 -29.73
N HIS A 619 3.26 -6.07 -30.89
CA HIS A 619 2.39 -4.93 -31.19
C HIS A 619 2.00 -4.99 -32.66
N PRO A 620 0.76 -4.64 -33.03
CA PRO A 620 0.35 -4.62 -34.44
C PRO A 620 1.25 -3.71 -35.27
N MET A 621 1.78 -2.67 -34.61
CA MET A 621 2.68 -1.72 -35.24
C MET A 621 4.15 -2.13 -35.35
N VAL A 622 4.51 -3.39 -35.08
CA VAL A 622 5.91 -3.87 -35.26
C VAL A 622 6.00 -4.77 -36.50
N GLY A 623 4.86 -5.13 -37.11
CA GLY A 623 4.79 -6.00 -38.28
C GLY A 623 4.77 -7.48 -37.90
N LYS A 624 5.06 -8.35 -38.88
CA LYS A 624 5.10 -9.81 -38.73
C LYS A 624 6.56 -10.31 -38.69
N PRO A 625 7.28 -10.22 -37.56
CA PRO A 625 8.44 -11.06 -37.37
C PRO A 625 7.99 -12.52 -37.51
N SER A 626 8.70 -13.34 -38.27
CA SER A 626 8.33 -14.75 -38.52
C SER A 626 8.13 -15.57 -37.24
N ASN A 627 8.61 -15.08 -36.10
CA ASN A 627 8.63 -15.78 -34.82
C ASN A 627 7.84 -15.07 -33.69
N ILE A 628 7.24 -13.90 -33.93
CA ILE A 628 6.50 -13.17 -32.88
C ILE A 628 5.00 -13.24 -33.19
N ILE A 629 4.22 -13.57 -32.18
CA ILE A 629 2.76 -13.64 -32.27
C ILE A 629 2.22 -12.25 -32.59
N GLN A 630 1.45 -12.13 -33.66
CA GLN A 630 0.78 -10.89 -34.00
C GLN A 630 -0.52 -10.77 -33.20
N LEU A 631 -0.72 -9.62 -32.57
CA LEU A 631 -2.01 -9.24 -32.02
C LEU A 631 -2.81 -8.54 -33.12
N GLU A 632 -3.95 -9.10 -33.50
CA GLU A 632 -4.87 -8.50 -34.48
C GLU A 632 -6.08 -7.89 -33.77
N ASN A 633 -6.52 -8.51 -32.67
CA ASN A 633 -7.72 -8.17 -31.92
C ASN A 633 -7.48 -8.13 -30.42
N GLU A 634 -8.34 -7.40 -29.69
CA GLU A 634 -8.29 -7.27 -28.22
C GLU A 634 -8.39 -8.61 -27.49
N TRP A 635 -9.14 -9.56 -28.05
CA TRP A 635 -9.29 -10.90 -27.49
C TRP A 635 -8.06 -11.80 -27.67
N ASP A 636 -7.09 -11.42 -28.51
CA ASP A 636 -5.84 -12.16 -28.64
C ASP A 636 -5.03 -12.14 -27.34
N ILE A 637 -5.07 -11.01 -26.60
CA ILE A 637 -4.36 -10.86 -25.32
C ILE A 637 -4.85 -11.89 -24.30
N GLU A 638 -6.17 -11.95 -24.11
CA GLU A 638 -6.79 -12.89 -23.18
C GLU A 638 -6.65 -14.33 -23.68
N HIS A 639 -6.79 -14.58 -24.99
CA HIS A 639 -6.59 -15.90 -25.58
C HIS A 639 -5.17 -16.43 -25.34
N LEU A 640 -4.13 -15.62 -25.59
CA LEU A 640 -2.73 -16.00 -25.34
C LEU A 640 -2.44 -16.27 -23.87
N LEU A 641 -3.03 -15.49 -22.97
CA LEU A 641 -2.87 -15.71 -21.53
C LEU A 641 -3.54 -17.02 -21.08
N VAL A 642 -4.73 -17.33 -21.61
CA VAL A 642 -5.50 -18.55 -21.28
C VAL A 642 -4.88 -19.81 -21.88
N GLN A 643 -4.19 -19.71 -23.02
CA GLN A 643 -3.41 -20.82 -23.60
C GLN A 643 -2.26 -21.29 -22.70
N CYS A 644 -1.87 -20.49 -21.73
CA CYS A 644 -0.87 -20.85 -20.73
C CYS A 644 0.54 -21.14 -21.25
N GLY A 645 0.88 -20.50 -22.37
CA GLY A 645 2.25 -20.40 -22.85
C GLY A 645 3.09 -19.43 -22.01
N LYS A 646 4.32 -19.18 -22.44
CA LYS A 646 5.24 -18.19 -21.84
C LYS A 646 4.79 -16.78 -22.17
N THR A 647 3.66 -16.39 -21.60
CA THR A 647 3.03 -15.09 -21.82
C THR A 647 2.77 -14.48 -20.46
N ALA A 648 3.16 -13.21 -20.30
CA ALA A 648 2.91 -12.44 -19.10
C ALA A 648 2.16 -11.16 -19.46
N LEU A 649 0.98 -11.00 -18.87
CA LEU A 649 0.20 -9.76 -18.94
C LEU A 649 0.77 -8.78 -17.93
N ILE A 650 1.36 -7.68 -18.38
CA ILE A 650 1.94 -6.64 -17.52
C ILE A 650 0.95 -5.48 -17.44
N LEU A 651 0.51 -5.18 -16.22
CA LEU A 651 -0.45 -4.12 -15.96
C LEU A 651 -0.02 -3.31 -14.74
N ARG A 652 -0.71 -2.20 -14.48
CA ARG A 652 -0.59 -1.52 -13.20
C ARG A 652 -1.07 -2.46 -12.08
N GLU A 653 -0.55 -2.27 -10.88
CA GLU A 653 -0.81 -3.19 -9.77
C GLU A 653 -2.30 -3.32 -9.40
N ASP A 654 -3.03 -2.21 -9.46
CA ASP A 654 -4.48 -2.15 -9.27
C ASP A 654 -5.24 -2.96 -10.35
N GLU A 655 -4.87 -2.74 -11.61
CA GLU A 655 -5.43 -3.46 -12.77
C GLU A 655 -5.12 -4.96 -12.74
N THR A 656 -3.89 -5.32 -12.34
CA THR A 656 -3.44 -6.71 -12.18
C THR A 656 -4.34 -7.44 -11.18
N GLU A 657 -4.64 -6.83 -10.05
CA GLU A 657 -5.47 -7.45 -9.02
C GLU A 657 -6.91 -7.66 -9.48
N TRP A 658 -7.45 -6.70 -10.24
CA TRP A 658 -8.79 -6.82 -10.81
C TRP A 658 -8.85 -7.90 -11.89
N GLU A 659 -7.85 -7.97 -12.77
CA GLU A 659 -7.78 -9.01 -13.79
C GLU A 659 -7.65 -10.40 -13.17
N ILE A 660 -6.81 -10.60 -12.13
CA ILE A 660 -6.74 -11.90 -11.44
C ILE A 660 -8.11 -12.31 -10.90
N ARG A 661 -8.81 -11.42 -10.19
CA ARG A 661 -10.16 -11.71 -9.68
C ARG A 661 -11.15 -12.03 -10.80
N TYR A 662 -11.02 -11.34 -11.94
CA TYR A 662 -11.84 -11.59 -13.11
C TYR A 662 -11.54 -12.95 -13.75
N PHE A 663 -10.26 -13.31 -13.89
CA PHE A 663 -9.85 -14.60 -14.43
C PHE A 663 -10.20 -15.75 -13.51
N ASP A 664 -10.01 -15.64 -12.20
CA ASP A 664 -10.41 -16.67 -11.23
C ASP A 664 -11.91 -17.00 -11.32
N LYS A 665 -12.74 -15.99 -11.62
CA LYS A 665 -14.18 -16.15 -11.81
C LYS A 665 -14.53 -16.83 -13.14
N ASN A 666 -13.89 -16.44 -14.24
CA ASN A 666 -14.26 -16.89 -15.60
C ASN A 666 -13.48 -18.13 -16.07
N TYR A 667 -12.32 -18.39 -15.51
CA TYR A 667 -11.40 -19.48 -15.84
C TYR A 667 -10.95 -20.22 -14.57
N PRO A 668 -11.86 -20.84 -13.80
CA PRO A 668 -11.53 -21.45 -12.51
C PRO A 668 -10.56 -22.64 -12.60
N TRP A 669 -10.35 -23.21 -13.79
CA TRP A 669 -9.33 -24.24 -14.04
C TRP A 669 -7.92 -23.68 -14.25
N LEU A 670 -7.80 -22.38 -14.51
CA LEU A 670 -6.53 -21.72 -14.79
C LEU A 670 -5.96 -21.17 -13.50
N LYS A 671 -4.80 -21.68 -13.09
CA LYS A 671 -4.07 -21.11 -11.95
C LYS A 671 -3.17 -19.97 -12.44
N LEU A 672 -3.54 -18.74 -12.13
CA LEU A 672 -2.72 -17.58 -12.43
C LEU A 672 -1.76 -17.27 -11.26
N PHE A 673 -0.60 -16.75 -11.62
CA PHE A 673 0.45 -16.30 -10.72
C PHE A 673 0.65 -14.81 -10.93
N ARG A 674 0.74 -14.08 -9.81
CA ARG A 674 1.05 -12.66 -9.76
C ARG A 674 2.53 -12.47 -9.43
N ALA A 675 3.11 -11.37 -9.89
CA ALA A 675 4.39 -10.91 -9.38
C ALA A 675 4.35 -10.73 -7.84
N GLU A 676 5.39 -11.19 -7.15
CA GLU A 676 5.61 -11.00 -5.70
C GLU A 676 5.76 -9.51 -5.34
N SER A 677 6.37 -8.73 -6.24
CA SER A 677 6.59 -7.31 -6.05
C SER A 677 6.45 -6.55 -7.37
N PRO A 678 5.76 -5.41 -7.39
CA PRO A 678 5.67 -4.59 -8.59
C PRO A 678 6.98 -3.81 -8.80
N ILE A 679 7.31 -3.54 -10.06
CA ILE A 679 8.46 -2.74 -10.49
C ILE A 679 8.03 -1.31 -10.86
N LEU A 680 9.00 -0.42 -11.07
CA LEU A 680 8.75 0.96 -11.52
C LEU A 680 7.71 1.70 -10.64
N LYS A 681 7.80 1.50 -9.32
CA LYS A 681 6.90 2.16 -8.35
C LYS A 681 7.05 3.67 -8.46
N THR A 682 5.94 4.34 -8.74
CA THR A 682 5.86 5.80 -8.75
C THR A 682 4.71 6.25 -7.88
N GLY A 683 4.91 7.35 -7.15
CA GLY A 683 3.80 8.01 -6.48
C GLY A 683 2.93 8.66 -7.55
N ILE A 684 1.70 8.17 -7.69
CA ILE A 684 0.67 8.80 -8.53
C ILE A 684 -0.24 9.65 -7.65
N GLY A 685 -0.80 10.69 -8.24
CA GLY A 685 -1.50 11.68 -7.47
C GLY A 685 -2.23 12.68 -8.34
N TRP A 686 -2.63 13.75 -7.66
CA TRP A 686 -3.40 14.83 -8.23
C TRP A 686 -2.56 16.10 -8.20
N SER A 687 -2.31 16.69 -9.36
CA SER A 687 -1.64 17.98 -9.48
C SER A 687 -2.64 19.08 -9.82
N PHE A 688 -2.47 20.24 -9.22
CA PHE A 688 -3.38 21.38 -9.35
C PHE A 688 -2.62 22.56 -9.94
N ALA A 689 -2.78 22.83 -11.23
CA ALA A 689 -2.22 24.00 -11.88
C ALA A 689 -3.31 25.08 -11.98
N SER A 690 -3.03 26.26 -11.45
CA SER A 690 -3.93 27.41 -11.54
C SER A 690 -3.12 28.67 -11.72
N ASP A 691 -3.64 29.59 -12.52
CA ASP A 691 -3.06 30.93 -12.69
C ASP A 691 -3.27 31.81 -11.45
N LYS A 692 -4.09 31.36 -10.48
CA LYS A 692 -4.45 32.07 -9.24
C LYS A 692 -4.52 31.12 -8.04
N ILE A 693 -4.86 31.67 -6.87
CA ILE A 693 -5.06 30.89 -5.65
C ILE A 693 -6.31 30.03 -5.82
N SER A 694 -6.13 28.77 -6.24
CA SER A 694 -7.23 27.83 -6.43
C SER A 694 -7.84 27.38 -5.09
N ILE A 695 -9.17 27.31 -5.02
CA ILE A 695 -9.89 26.70 -3.90
C ILE A 695 -9.96 25.16 -4.03
N THR A 696 -9.83 24.64 -5.25
CA THR A 696 -9.96 23.21 -5.58
C THR A 696 -9.03 22.35 -4.77
N TRP A 697 -7.74 22.68 -4.74
CA TRP A 697 -6.75 21.85 -4.05
C TRP A 697 -6.98 21.86 -2.52
N LYS A 698 -7.54 22.94 -1.95
CA LYS A 698 -7.93 22.99 -0.52
C LYS A 698 -9.14 22.08 -0.25
N ILE A 699 -10.14 22.08 -1.13
CA ILE A 699 -11.30 21.18 -1.04
C ILE A 699 -10.81 19.73 -1.16
N PHE A 700 -10.00 19.44 -2.19
CA PHE A 700 -9.42 18.12 -2.41
C PHE A 700 -8.60 17.64 -1.22
N GLY A 701 -7.74 18.49 -0.65
CA GLY A 701 -6.96 18.19 0.54
C GLY A 701 -7.85 17.80 1.74
N ARG A 702 -8.99 18.46 1.93
CA ARG A 702 -9.96 18.07 2.98
C ARG A 702 -10.62 16.72 2.69
N LEU A 703 -11.00 16.44 1.45
CA LEU A 703 -11.56 15.15 1.04
C LEU A 703 -10.54 14.00 1.22
N LEU A 704 -9.27 14.28 0.92
CA LEU A 704 -8.16 13.35 1.10
C LEU A 704 -7.90 13.04 2.58
N VAL A 705 -7.87 14.06 3.44
CA VAL A 705 -7.72 13.89 4.89
C VAL A 705 -8.92 13.15 5.49
N ALA A 706 -10.12 13.35 4.95
CA ALA A 706 -11.32 12.63 5.35
C ALA A 706 -11.37 11.16 4.89
N GLY A 707 -10.40 10.69 4.09
CA GLY A 707 -10.36 9.31 3.58
C GLY A 707 -11.27 9.03 2.38
N ILE A 708 -11.99 10.04 1.88
CA ILE A 708 -12.97 9.88 0.79
C ILE A 708 -12.26 9.53 -0.52
N VAL A 709 -11.13 10.19 -0.80
CA VAL A 709 -10.36 9.94 -2.03
C VAL A 709 -9.83 8.51 -2.05
N GLN A 710 -9.26 8.02 -0.94
CA GLN A 710 -8.73 6.66 -0.82
C GLN A 710 -9.84 5.61 -0.93
N LEU A 711 -11.02 5.87 -0.34
CA LEU A 711 -12.18 5.00 -0.48
C LEU A 711 -12.62 4.87 -1.95
N LEU A 712 -12.61 5.97 -2.70
CA LEU A 712 -12.96 5.97 -4.12
C LEU A 712 -11.87 5.29 -4.97
N GLU A 713 -10.59 5.51 -4.68
CA GLU A 713 -9.50 4.85 -5.42
C GLU A 713 -9.42 3.33 -5.18
N THR A 714 -9.86 2.85 -4.01
CA THR A 714 -9.91 1.41 -3.68
C THR A 714 -11.22 0.74 -4.13
N TRP A 715 -12.14 1.50 -4.72
CA TRP A 715 -13.43 0.96 -5.13
C TRP A 715 -13.27 -0.10 -6.23
N PRO A 716 -13.97 -1.26 -6.14
CA PRO A 716 -13.82 -2.33 -7.11
C PRO A 716 -14.08 -1.88 -8.54
N HIS A 717 -13.18 -2.26 -9.45
CA HIS A 717 -13.37 -2.05 -10.88
C HIS A 717 -14.59 -2.81 -11.39
N MET A 718 -15.52 -2.10 -12.03
CA MET A 718 -16.66 -2.72 -12.70
C MET A 718 -16.24 -3.26 -14.06
N VAL A 719 -16.57 -4.53 -14.31
CA VAL A 719 -16.36 -5.16 -15.61
C VAL A 719 -17.19 -4.43 -16.66
N THR A 720 -16.55 -3.98 -17.74
CA THR A 720 -17.28 -3.36 -18.85
C THR A 720 -17.96 -4.42 -19.72
N PRO A 721 -19.10 -4.10 -20.39
CA PRO A 721 -19.72 -5.02 -21.35
C PRO A 721 -18.75 -5.45 -22.47
N LYS A 722 -17.81 -4.56 -22.81
CA LYS A 722 -16.73 -4.85 -23.76
C LYS A 722 -15.84 -5.99 -23.26
N ARG A 723 -15.36 -5.93 -22.02
CA ARG A 723 -14.56 -6.99 -21.37
C ARG A 723 -15.29 -8.33 -21.35
N GLU A 724 -16.59 -8.33 -21.06
CA GLU A 724 -17.41 -9.56 -21.08
C GLU A 724 -17.50 -10.16 -22.50
N ASN A 725 -17.64 -9.31 -23.52
CA ASN A 725 -17.70 -9.76 -24.92
C ASN A 725 -16.37 -10.36 -25.38
N ILE A 726 -15.24 -9.77 -24.96
CA ILE A 726 -13.90 -10.33 -25.20
C ILE A 726 -13.83 -11.75 -24.59
N THR A 727 -14.20 -11.93 -23.33
CA THR A 727 -14.19 -13.24 -22.66
C THR A 727 -15.11 -14.25 -23.34
N LYS A 728 -16.32 -13.84 -23.75
CA LYS A 728 -17.23 -14.73 -24.52
C LYS A 728 -16.59 -15.20 -25.82
N LYS A 729 -15.87 -14.31 -26.51
CA LYS A 729 -15.14 -14.66 -27.73
C LYS A 729 -14.00 -15.64 -27.43
N VAL A 730 -13.21 -15.40 -26.40
CA VAL A 730 -12.13 -16.32 -26.00
C VAL A 730 -12.68 -17.69 -25.59
N HIS A 731 -13.77 -17.76 -24.84
CA HIS A 731 -14.43 -19.03 -24.52
C HIS A 731 -14.91 -19.81 -25.74
N SER A 732 -15.19 -19.15 -26.87
CA SER A 732 -15.55 -19.82 -28.11
C SER A 732 -14.34 -20.42 -28.85
N LEU A 733 -13.14 -19.90 -28.58
CA LEU A 733 -11.89 -20.31 -29.22
C LEU A 733 -11.12 -21.35 -28.39
N VAL A 734 -11.18 -21.22 -27.07
CA VAL A 734 -10.55 -22.17 -26.15
C VAL A 734 -11.47 -23.36 -26.00
N SER A 735 -11.08 -24.50 -26.56
CA SER A 735 -11.71 -25.77 -26.21
C SER A 735 -11.71 -25.88 -24.69
N ARG A 736 -12.90 -26.04 -24.09
CA ARG A 736 -13.00 -26.37 -22.67
C ARG A 736 -12.33 -27.73 -22.51
N ASN A 737 -11.04 -27.72 -22.23
CA ASN A 737 -10.36 -28.90 -21.75
C ASN A 737 -11.18 -29.32 -20.54
N ALA A 738 -11.71 -30.55 -20.57
CA ALA A 738 -12.37 -31.12 -19.42
C ALA A 738 -11.43 -30.84 -18.24
N LEU A 739 -11.94 -30.13 -17.22
CA LEU A 739 -11.18 -29.79 -16.02
C LEU A 739 -10.43 -31.08 -15.68
N PRO A 740 -9.09 -31.13 -15.80
CA PRO A 740 -8.39 -32.37 -15.47
C PRO A 740 -8.82 -32.66 -14.06
N ASP A 741 -9.51 -33.80 -13.86
CA ASP A 741 -10.13 -34.15 -12.60
C ASP A 741 -9.08 -33.84 -11.55
N LYS A 742 -9.38 -32.86 -10.68
CA LYS A 742 -8.40 -32.35 -9.74
C LYS A 742 -8.06 -33.54 -8.86
N VAL A 743 -7.02 -34.27 -9.24
CA VAL A 743 -6.57 -35.46 -8.54
C VAL A 743 -6.16 -34.90 -7.20
N LYS A 744 -7.05 -35.05 -6.21
CA LYS A 744 -6.75 -34.64 -4.84
C LYS A 744 -5.41 -35.29 -4.56
N SER A 745 -4.40 -34.49 -4.24
CA SER A 745 -3.12 -35.03 -3.86
C SER A 745 -3.43 -36.06 -2.78
N ILE A 746 -3.14 -37.32 -3.09
CA ILE A 746 -3.42 -38.44 -2.20
C ILE A 746 -2.43 -38.26 -1.05
N THR A 747 -2.83 -37.41 -0.11
CA THR A 747 -2.15 -37.22 1.16
C THR A 747 -2.61 -38.38 2.00
N ILE A 748 -1.80 -39.45 2.02
CA ILE A 748 -2.08 -40.61 2.86
C ILE A 748 -1.74 -40.24 4.31
N ASN A 749 -2.51 -39.31 4.87
CA ASN A 749 -2.28 -38.78 6.21
C ASN A 749 -2.89 -39.74 7.26
N GLY A 750 -2.05 -40.18 8.20
CA GLY A 750 -2.44 -40.77 9.48
C GLY A 750 -2.37 -42.29 9.58
N SER A 751 -2.97 -43.06 8.65
CA SER A 751 -3.04 -44.52 8.80
C SER A 751 -1.68 -45.21 8.63
N LEU A 752 -0.86 -44.72 7.69
CA LEU A 752 0.45 -45.29 7.41
C LEU A 752 1.50 -44.97 8.48
N GLN A 753 1.49 -43.75 9.03
CA GLN A 753 2.32 -43.41 10.20
C GLN A 753 2.05 -44.34 11.37
N SER A 754 0.78 -44.68 11.63
CA SER A 754 0.40 -45.57 12.73
C SER A 754 1.00 -46.96 12.58
N ILE A 755 1.04 -47.48 11.35
CA ILE A 755 1.69 -48.75 11.01
C ILE A 755 3.19 -48.69 11.34
N PHE A 756 3.88 -47.59 11.02
CA PHE A 756 5.30 -47.41 11.35
C PHE A 756 5.58 -47.36 12.85
N TRP A 757 4.74 -46.68 13.63
CA TRP A 757 4.87 -46.65 15.09
C TRP A 757 4.67 -48.03 15.72
N ILE A 758 3.69 -48.80 15.23
CA ILE A 758 3.46 -50.18 15.67
C ILE A 758 4.69 -51.04 15.35
N TYR A 759 5.27 -50.90 14.15
CA TYR A 759 6.46 -51.65 13.78
C TYR A 759 7.70 -51.27 14.59
N LEU A 760 7.92 -49.98 14.85
CA LEU A 760 9.00 -49.53 15.73
C LEU A 760 8.83 -50.15 17.13
N ALA A 761 7.61 -50.12 17.67
CA ALA A 761 7.32 -50.73 18.97
C ALA A 761 7.60 -52.24 18.98
N LEU A 762 7.26 -52.96 17.90
CA LEU A 762 7.56 -54.40 17.76
C LEU A 762 9.07 -54.66 17.68
N VAL A 763 9.82 -53.92 16.86
CA VAL A 763 11.28 -54.08 16.73
C VAL A 763 11.97 -53.77 18.06
N ILE A 764 11.57 -52.69 18.73
CA ILE A 764 12.09 -52.34 20.07
C ILE A 764 11.72 -53.43 21.07
N GLY A 765 10.47 -53.92 21.07
CA GLY A 765 10.00 -54.96 21.97
C GLY A 765 10.83 -56.25 21.85
N VAL A 766 10.99 -56.77 20.63
CA VAL A 766 11.82 -57.95 20.36
C VAL A 766 13.28 -57.72 20.75
N SER A 767 13.82 -56.53 20.45
CA SER A 767 15.19 -56.17 20.83
C SER A 767 15.38 -56.09 22.35
N LEU A 768 14.41 -55.53 23.07
CA LEU A 768 14.43 -55.42 24.52
C LEU A 768 14.27 -56.78 25.20
N GLU A 769 13.33 -57.62 24.76
CA GLU A 769 13.22 -58.99 25.27
C GLU A 769 14.52 -59.76 25.08
N PHE A 770 15.17 -59.58 23.92
CA PHE A 770 16.47 -60.17 23.67
C PHE A 770 17.55 -59.64 24.61
N ILE A 771 17.63 -58.33 24.84
CA ILE A 771 18.57 -57.72 25.80
C ILE A 771 18.30 -58.22 27.22
N VAL A 772 17.04 -58.32 27.64
CA VAL A 772 16.65 -58.80 28.97
C VAL A 772 17.01 -60.28 29.12
N PHE A 773 16.76 -61.10 28.10
CA PHE A 773 17.17 -62.50 28.08
C PHE A 773 18.69 -62.63 28.21
N GLU A 774 19.45 -61.85 27.45
CA GLU A 774 20.91 -61.81 27.51
C GLU A 774 21.41 -61.29 28.88
N GLN A 775 20.81 -60.24 29.45
CA GLN A 775 21.17 -59.75 30.78
C GLN A 775 20.90 -60.80 31.86
N ASN A 776 19.79 -61.55 31.76
CA ASN A 776 19.50 -62.65 32.65
C ASN A 776 20.51 -63.79 32.50
N VAL A 777 20.95 -64.10 31.28
CA VAL A 777 22.01 -65.07 31.02
C VAL A 777 23.36 -64.60 31.56
N ILE A 778 23.73 -63.33 31.35
CA ILE A 778 24.96 -62.73 31.89
C ILE A 778 24.93 -62.72 33.41
N LYS A 779 23.81 -62.34 34.02
CA LYS A 779 23.62 -62.35 35.47
C LYS A 779 23.75 -63.77 36.02
N ARG A 780 23.17 -64.76 35.34
CA ARG A 780 23.27 -66.20 35.70
C ARG A 780 24.67 -66.76 35.51
N MET A 781 25.38 -66.35 34.46
CA MET A 781 26.80 -66.66 34.26
C MET A 781 27.66 -65.99 35.32
N TRP A 782 27.39 -64.74 35.68
CA TRP A 782 28.13 -64.02 36.71
C TRP A 782 27.93 -64.64 38.09
N THR A 783 26.69 -65.06 38.41
CA THR A 783 26.44 -65.83 39.63
C THR A 783 27.15 -67.17 39.60
N ASN A 784 27.08 -67.93 38.51
CA ASN A 784 27.78 -69.22 38.39
C ASN A 784 29.31 -69.06 38.43
N PHE A 785 29.86 -68.02 37.81
CA PHE A 785 31.28 -67.69 37.84
C PHE A 785 31.71 -67.29 39.25
N ASN A 786 30.91 -66.53 39.99
CA ASN A 786 31.18 -66.24 41.40
C ASN A 786 31.10 -67.50 42.27
N THR A 787 30.21 -68.45 41.97
CA THR A 787 30.15 -69.74 42.66
C THR A 787 31.39 -70.59 42.35
N ILE A 788 31.82 -70.64 41.09
CA ILE A 788 33.05 -71.33 40.65
C ILE A 788 34.28 -70.66 41.26
N ARG A 789 34.35 -69.33 41.30
CA ARG A 789 35.43 -68.56 41.93
C ARG A 789 35.49 -68.79 43.44
N LYS A 790 34.35 -68.89 44.13
CA LYS A 790 34.29 -69.28 45.55
C LYS A 790 34.77 -70.72 45.74
N SER A 791 34.33 -71.65 44.91
CA SER A 791 34.78 -73.05 44.93
C SER A 791 36.28 -73.19 44.66
N TRP A 792 36.81 -72.42 43.70
CA TRP A 792 38.25 -72.33 43.42
C TRP A 792 39.04 -71.72 44.56
N LYS A 793 38.56 -70.64 45.19
CA LYS A 793 39.21 -70.09 46.40
C LYS A 793 39.25 -71.10 47.54
N ILE A 794 38.18 -71.87 47.75
CA ILE A 794 38.12 -72.93 48.77
C ILE A 794 39.10 -74.06 48.42
N LYS A 795 39.06 -74.58 47.18
CA LYS A 795 40.01 -75.62 46.72
C LYS A 795 41.45 -75.14 46.76
N TRP A 796 41.72 -73.87 46.45
CA TRP A 796 43.05 -73.26 46.53
C TRP A 796 43.52 -73.07 47.97
N TYR A 797 42.62 -72.74 48.89
CA TYR A 797 42.90 -72.70 50.31
C TYR A 797 43.24 -74.09 50.86
N PHE A 798 42.44 -75.12 50.53
CA PHE A 798 42.74 -76.51 50.87
C PHE A 798 44.05 -77.00 50.22
N PHE A 799 44.33 -76.60 48.98
CA PHE A 799 45.59 -76.91 48.32
C PHE A 799 46.77 -76.26 49.03
N ARG A 800 46.67 -74.98 49.44
CA ARG A 800 47.70 -74.31 50.24
C ARG A 800 47.91 -74.99 51.59
N VAL A 801 46.84 -75.35 52.31
CA VAL A 801 46.92 -76.06 53.59
C VAL A 801 47.55 -77.44 53.40
N TYR A 802 47.17 -78.18 52.35
CA TYR A 802 47.75 -79.48 52.01
C TYR A 802 49.24 -79.38 51.67
N VAL A 803 49.65 -78.38 50.87
CA VAL A 803 51.05 -78.12 50.55
C VAL A 803 51.83 -77.73 51.81
N CYS A 804 51.29 -76.86 52.67
CA CYS A 804 51.92 -76.48 53.93
C CYS A 804 52.07 -77.67 54.89
N LEU A 805 51.05 -78.51 55.05
CA LEU A 805 51.10 -79.73 55.86
C LEU A 805 52.11 -80.74 55.29
N ARG A 806 52.16 -80.89 53.96
CA ARG A 806 53.10 -81.80 53.30
C ARG A 806 54.54 -81.31 53.43
N VAL A 807 54.78 -79.99 53.32
CA VAL A 807 56.08 -79.35 53.56
C VAL A 807 56.48 -79.45 55.02
N TYR A 808 55.55 -79.26 55.97
CA TYR A 808 55.80 -79.44 57.40
C TYR A 808 56.19 -80.89 57.73
N TRP A 809 55.47 -81.87 57.19
CA TRP A 809 55.78 -83.28 57.37
C TRP A 809 57.12 -83.69 56.74
N THR A 810 57.46 -83.18 55.56
CA THR A 810 58.79 -83.42 54.98
C THR A 810 59.89 -82.72 55.77
N PHE A 811 59.65 -81.52 56.31
CA PHE A 811 60.62 -80.85 57.18
C PHE A 811 60.83 -81.61 58.50
N GLU A 812 59.77 -82.10 59.13
CA GLU A 812 59.88 -82.90 60.37
C GLU A 812 60.58 -84.24 60.11
N TYR A 813 60.30 -84.89 58.98
CA TYR A 813 60.98 -86.12 58.57
C TYR A 813 62.47 -85.91 58.27
N ILE A 814 62.84 -84.79 57.64
CA ILE A 814 64.23 -84.43 57.36
C ILE A 814 64.97 -84.02 58.66
N CYS A 815 64.33 -83.30 59.57
CA CYS A 815 64.91 -82.93 60.87
C CYS A 815 65.14 -84.13 61.78
N LYS A 816 64.22 -85.10 61.84
CA LYS A 816 64.41 -86.36 62.60
C LYS A 816 65.51 -87.26 62.01
N LYS A 817 65.78 -87.17 60.70
CA LYS A 817 66.83 -87.99 60.06
C LYS A 817 68.23 -87.38 60.14
N LYS A 818 68.37 -86.10 60.50
CA LYS A 818 69.66 -85.38 60.61
C LYS A 818 70.23 -85.28 62.03
N THR A 819 69.54 -85.79 63.04
CA THR A 819 70.02 -85.82 64.44
C THR A 819 70.72 -87.13 64.83
N ILE A 820 71.02 -88.01 63.86
CA ILE A 820 71.77 -89.25 64.07
C ILE A 820 72.85 -89.37 62.98
N LYS A 821 73.93 -88.60 63.13
CA LYS A 821 75.31 -88.84 62.62
C LYS A 821 76.10 -87.52 62.61
N ILE A 822 76.58 -87.14 63.79
CA ILE A 822 77.88 -86.47 63.96
C ILE A 822 78.54 -87.15 65.16
N SER A 823 79.25 -88.23 64.85
CA SER A 823 80.53 -88.66 65.44
C SER A 823 81.41 -89.03 64.26
#